data_AF-A0A3D6C654-F1
#
_entry.id   AF-A0A3D6C654-F1
#
_cell.length_a   1.000
_cell.length_b   1.000
_cell.length_c   1.000
_cell.angle_alpha   90.00
_cell.angle_beta   90.00
_cell.angle_gamma   90.00
#
_symmetry.space_group_name_H-M   'P 1'
#
loop_
_entity.id
_entity.type
_entity.pdbx_description
1 polymer ?
#
loop_
_entity_poly.entity_id
_entity_poly.type
_entity_poly.pdbx_seq_one_letter_code
_entity_poly.pdbx_strand_id
1 'polypeptide(L)'
;MKTHAREAGMDLEYKFLEAGLHNNPKRLKEKLQKAIDEISDRGDGERIIIGYGVCGKGTIGVRSRGIPLVIPKVHDCIALFLGGDREYKQQFKKFPGTYYLSAGWCEENAEPMSHRQQRAWFGSEKIQFDDLVKSHGKETADTTFAFLNSWQKNYQRAAFIETGSKQSPKYEAHAREMAKTYGWEYAKIKGSLDLIARMMTVTASTDEVLVVPPKHVIAFDAIHATLSANPLWGDRENKGTTENLVVIQGDTAEDSSYIKIGLGIDAGGTYTDAVIYSLEDNTTFCKAKSLTTKWDFTIGIGKALKKLDQELLKQVELVALSTTLATNAIVENEGQTVGMILMPPLGLSENIAYEPKAVIRGELDISGKERVAPDEEEVVNTVRKMIKNHHVTAFAVSGYAGAVNPAHELAVKEIIRKETGMFVSCGHELSDSLNFQTRAVTAMLNARIIPRLASLLLDLEKVMAGLTIEAPVVVVKGDGTLMGAEMAKERPVETILSGPSASVAGARHLTGIENALVVDMGGTTTDTAGLLDNQVSLNESGSKVGGHRTHVKALDIRTEGLGGDSQILFEKGEFLIGPRRVAPVSWLGAQHPSAARTIEYMNHNLNRYSTSTKKMQILVHTGAKKELVLTPLEEQIIGLLKERPMSIDELAVHADVLSEHSLPLARLEENFMIQRCGLTPTDLLHIQGDFEKWDTDFARGYAALLAYLSGRQPTEMVTELLQKATRMLTMELLKRQLDDETDPESLNTCPVCRTLIDNLMAGGSDGYRVRIDLKRPVIGIGAPIRYFLSEAVKPLGAEAVLPEDADVANAIGAITSRVMVKKQLRIIPGEGGFIIEGIRGNLRIKKFDDADEIARAELTRMIRELAMKAGTSCNTVTLEIKDQIPKTASGDPVFVGRIIKGSLSGRPDVVLKKPA
;
A
#
# COMPACT_ATOMS: atom_id res chain seq x y z
N MET A 1 15.91 -30.61 -49.99
CA MET A 1 16.97 -31.00 -49.04
C MET A 1 18.04 -31.89 -49.70
N LYS A 2 17.80 -33.17 -50.03
CA LYS A 2 18.84 -34.05 -50.65
C LYS A 2 19.48 -33.49 -51.93
N THR A 3 18.68 -32.88 -52.81
CA THR A 3 19.19 -32.25 -54.05
C THR A 3 20.15 -31.10 -53.73
N HIS A 4 19.77 -30.19 -52.84
CA HIS A 4 20.63 -29.07 -52.41
C HIS A 4 21.86 -29.51 -51.63
N ALA A 5 21.76 -30.56 -50.81
CA ALA A 5 22.91 -31.13 -50.12
C ALA A 5 23.94 -31.68 -51.14
N ARG A 6 23.49 -32.39 -52.19
CA ARG A 6 24.36 -32.85 -53.28
C ARG A 6 24.98 -31.69 -54.07
N GLU A 7 24.20 -30.66 -54.37
CA GLU A 7 24.67 -29.44 -55.04
C GLU A 7 25.70 -28.67 -54.19
N ALA A 8 25.60 -28.75 -52.86
CA ALA A 8 26.53 -28.14 -51.90
C ALA A 8 27.68 -29.05 -51.47
N GLY A 9 27.79 -30.27 -52.02
CA GLY A 9 28.86 -31.23 -51.67
C GLY A 9 28.77 -31.80 -50.24
N MET A 10 27.57 -31.82 -49.63
CA MET A 10 27.32 -32.27 -48.25
C MET A 10 26.66 -33.65 -48.24
N ASP A 11 27.06 -34.49 -47.29
CA ASP A 11 26.30 -35.69 -46.93
C ASP A 11 25.20 -35.35 -45.91
N LEU A 12 24.02 -35.95 -46.04
CA LEU A 12 22.83 -35.58 -45.26
C LEU A 12 22.05 -36.83 -44.81
N GLU A 13 22.13 -37.11 -43.52
CA GLU A 13 21.20 -37.99 -42.80
C GLU A 13 20.03 -37.19 -42.23
N TYR A 14 18.82 -37.76 -42.19
CA TYR A 14 17.64 -37.11 -41.61
C TYR A 14 16.82 -38.11 -40.81
N LYS A 15 16.19 -37.60 -39.75
CA LYS A 15 15.27 -38.35 -38.88
C LYS A 15 13.95 -37.61 -38.81
N PHE A 16 12.87 -38.27 -39.20
CA PHE A 16 11.52 -37.74 -39.01
C PHE A 16 11.03 -38.01 -37.59
N LEU A 17 10.39 -37.01 -37.00
CA LEU A 17 9.68 -37.14 -35.74
C LEU A 17 8.18 -37.30 -36.01
N GLU A 18 7.47 -37.80 -35.00
CA GLU A 18 6.03 -38.03 -35.03
C GLU A 18 5.26 -36.77 -35.47
N ALA A 19 4.24 -36.94 -36.33
CA ALA A 19 3.42 -35.83 -36.77
C ALA A 19 2.64 -35.20 -35.60
N GLY A 20 2.43 -33.88 -35.65
CA GLY A 20 1.60 -33.16 -34.67
C GLY A 20 2.29 -32.75 -33.36
N LEU A 21 3.59 -32.98 -33.18
CA LEU A 21 4.32 -32.61 -31.96
C LEU A 21 4.24 -31.11 -31.60
N HIS A 22 4.07 -30.21 -32.57
CA HIS A 22 3.91 -28.77 -32.30
C HIS A 22 2.66 -28.42 -31.47
N ASN A 23 1.67 -29.31 -31.43
CA ASN A 23 0.46 -29.14 -30.61
C ASN A 23 0.72 -29.42 -29.11
N ASN A 24 1.87 -30.02 -28.77
CA ASN A 24 2.27 -30.27 -27.40
C ASN A 24 3.76 -29.89 -27.21
N PRO A 25 4.05 -28.62 -26.89
CA PRO A 25 5.41 -28.10 -26.74
C PRO A 25 6.30 -28.93 -25.81
N LYS A 26 5.73 -29.50 -24.74
CA LYS A 26 6.47 -30.35 -23.79
C LYS A 26 6.92 -31.67 -24.43
N ARG A 27 6.01 -32.38 -25.09
CA ARG A 27 6.32 -33.64 -25.80
C ARG A 27 7.27 -33.39 -26.98
N LEU A 28 7.14 -32.25 -27.67
CA LEU A 28 8.08 -31.82 -28.69
C LEU A 28 9.50 -31.68 -28.12
N LYS A 29 9.68 -30.97 -27.01
CA LYS A 29 10.98 -30.79 -26.34
C LYS A 29 11.61 -32.12 -25.98
N GLU A 30 10.86 -33.02 -25.33
CA GLU A 30 11.34 -34.33 -24.89
C GLU A 30 11.81 -35.20 -26.06
N LYS A 31 11.00 -35.31 -27.12
CA LYS A 31 11.32 -36.10 -28.31
C LYS A 31 12.48 -35.50 -29.10
N LEU A 32 12.53 -34.18 -29.19
CA LEU A 32 13.58 -33.45 -29.90
C LEU A 32 14.92 -33.56 -29.16
N GLN A 33 14.93 -33.38 -27.83
CA GLN A 33 16.14 -33.55 -27.00
C GLN A 33 16.67 -34.98 -27.10
N LYS A 34 15.79 -35.99 -26.99
CA LYS A 34 16.19 -37.40 -27.15
C LYS A 34 16.84 -37.69 -28.51
N ALA A 35 16.25 -37.17 -29.60
CA ALA A 35 16.81 -37.36 -30.93
C ALA A 35 18.18 -36.65 -31.09
N ILE A 36 18.34 -35.47 -30.50
CA ILE A 36 19.60 -34.72 -30.52
C ILE A 36 20.67 -35.43 -29.69
N ASP A 37 20.32 -35.97 -28.53
CA ASP A 37 21.25 -36.74 -27.68
C ASP A 37 21.74 -38.00 -28.42
N GLU A 38 20.84 -38.77 -29.04
CA GLU A 38 21.20 -39.96 -29.84
C GLU A 38 22.13 -39.64 -31.03
N ILE A 39 21.98 -38.48 -31.66
CA ILE A 39 22.88 -38.03 -32.75
C ILE A 39 24.19 -37.51 -32.17
N SER A 40 24.14 -36.74 -31.09
CA SER A 40 25.32 -36.16 -30.43
C SER A 40 26.22 -37.23 -29.80
N ASP A 41 25.64 -38.32 -29.29
CA ASP A 41 26.39 -39.44 -28.69
C ASP A 41 27.13 -40.29 -29.74
N ARG A 42 26.64 -40.33 -31.00
CA ARG A 42 27.35 -40.99 -32.11
C ARG A 42 28.59 -40.19 -32.54
N GLY A 43 28.52 -38.86 -32.49
CA GLY A 43 29.65 -37.97 -32.82
C GLY A 43 29.91 -37.80 -34.33
N ASP A 44 29.09 -38.41 -35.18
CA ASP A 44 29.33 -38.56 -36.62
C ASP A 44 28.83 -37.36 -37.47
N GLY A 45 28.77 -36.14 -36.91
CA GLY A 45 28.21 -34.98 -37.61
C GLY A 45 28.79 -33.63 -37.19
N GLU A 46 28.96 -32.72 -38.16
CA GLU A 46 29.50 -31.38 -37.92
C GLU A 46 28.46 -30.39 -37.35
N ARG A 47 27.16 -30.63 -37.58
CA ARG A 47 26.04 -29.79 -37.10
C ARG A 47 24.73 -30.57 -37.11
N ILE A 48 23.78 -30.17 -36.25
CA ILE A 48 22.41 -30.70 -36.25
C ILE A 48 21.44 -29.60 -36.66
N ILE A 49 20.66 -29.84 -37.71
CA ILE A 49 19.68 -28.89 -38.23
C ILE A 49 18.29 -29.27 -37.71
N ILE A 50 17.63 -28.35 -37.02
CA ILE A 50 16.30 -28.55 -36.41
C ILE A 50 15.23 -27.97 -37.33
N GLY A 51 14.33 -28.82 -37.82
CA GLY A 51 13.18 -28.45 -38.67
C GLY A 51 11.98 -27.84 -37.92
N TYR A 52 12.19 -27.16 -36.80
CA TYR A 52 11.15 -26.54 -35.97
C TYR A 52 11.54 -25.11 -35.59
N GLY A 53 10.58 -24.18 -35.61
CA GLY A 53 10.78 -22.82 -35.11
C GLY A 53 10.54 -22.68 -33.61
N VAL A 54 9.99 -21.54 -33.17
CA VAL A 54 9.56 -21.32 -31.78
C VAL A 54 8.46 -22.32 -31.40
N CYS A 55 7.50 -22.57 -32.31
CA CYS A 55 6.47 -23.62 -32.27
C CYS A 55 5.93 -23.88 -30.84
N GLY A 56 5.27 -22.86 -30.28
CA GLY A 56 4.66 -22.89 -28.94
C GLY A 56 5.64 -22.91 -27.78
N LYS A 57 6.89 -22.51 -28.02
CA LYS A 57 8.05 -22.59 -27.11
C LYS A 57 8.62 -24.00 -26.89
N GLY A 58 8.22 -24.99 -27.70
CA GLY A 58 8.64 -26.40 -27.53
C GLY A 58 10.10 -26.69 -27.88
N THR A 59 10.79 -25.77 -28.55
CA THR A 59 12.22 -25.88 -28.87
C THR A 59 13.13 -25.22 -27.84
N ILE A 60 12.57 -24.48 -26.87
CA ILE A 60 13.33 -23.79 -25.83
C ILE A 60 13.79 -24.77 -24.75
N GLY A 61 15.04 -24.65 -24.36
CA GLY A 61 15.72 -25.54 -23.43
C GLY A 61 16.38 -26.76 -24.09
N VAL A 62 16.28 -26.89 -25.42
CA VAL A 62 16.97 -27.95 -26.17
C VAL A 62 18.44 -27.60 -26.34
N ARG A 63 19.32 -28.60 -26.16
CA ARG A 63 20.78 -28.44 -26.19
C ARG A 63 21.48 -29.65 -26.83
N SER A 64 22.70 -29.46 -27.31
CA SER A 64 23.62 -30.55 -27.67
C SER A 64 24.91 -30.46 -26.86
N ARG A 65 25.50 -31.62 -26.54
CA ARG A 65 26.72 -31.75 -25.74
C ARG A 65 27.96 -31.25 -26.48
N GLY A 66 28.10 -31.62 -27.75
CA GLY A 66 29.33 -31.41 -28.52
C GLY A 66 29.14 -30.93 -29.96
N ILE A 67 27.93 -30.99 -30.52
CA ILE A 67 27.65 -30.64 -31.91
C ILE A 67 26.82 -29.34 -31.93
N PRO A 68 27.17 -28.31 -32.72
CA PRO A 68 26.36 -27.10 -32.82
C PRO A 68 24.96 -27.39 -33.38
N LEU A 69 23.95 -26.70 -32.86
CA LEU A 69 22.58 -26.76 -33.38
C LEU A 69 22.31 -25.59 -34.32
N VAL A 70 21.50 -25.83 -35.35
CA VAL A 70 21.01 -24.78 -36.25
C VAL A 70 19.48 -24.84 -36.27
N ILE A 71 18.83 -23.73 -35.94
CA ILE A 71 17.36 -23.65 -35.80
C ILE A 71 16.84 -22.35 -36.45
N PRO A 72 15.70 -22.37 -37.18
CA PRO A 72 15.16 -21.17 -37.80
C PRO A 72 14.48 -20.28 -36.76
N LYS A 73 14.71 -18.97 -36.85
CA LYS A 73 14.07 -17.92 -36.03
C LYS A 73 12.68 -17.58 -36.59
N VAL A 74 11.81 -18.58 -36.67
CA VAL A 74 10.44 -18.46 -37.19
C VAL A 74 9.44 -18.77 -36.08
N HIS A 75 8.33 -18.03 -36.00
CA HIS A 75 7.31 -18.33 -34.98
C HIS A 75 6.57 -19.64 -35.26
N ASP A 76 6.20 -19.84 -36.53
CA ASP A 76 5.45 -20.98 -37.02
C ASP A 76 6.32 -21.79 -37.99
N CYS A 77 6.30 -23.11 -37.81
CA CYS A 77 7.04 -24.08 -38.60
C CYS A 77 6.64 -24.03 -40.10
N ILE A 78 5.46 -23.51 -40.46
CA ILE A 78 5.05 -23.30 -41.85
C ILE A 78 5.92 -22.31 -42.62
N ALA A 79 6.53 -21.34 -41.92
CA ALA A 79 7.39 -20.33 -42.53
C ALA A 79 8.60 -20.94 -43.27
N LEU A 80 9.02 -22.15 -42.86
CA LEU A 80 10.07 -22.92 -43.53
C LEU A 80 9.76 -23.24 -45.00
N PHE A 81 8.48 -23.40 -45.34
CA PHE A 81 8.03 -23.70 -46.69
C PHE A 81 7.65 -22.46 -47.50
N LEU A 82 7.57 -21.29 -46.85
CA LEU A 82 7.34 -20.00 -47.47
C LEU A 82 8.64 -19.22 -47.73
N GLY A 83 9.77 -19.70 -47.20
CA GLY A 83 11.10 -19.11 -47.38
C GLY A 83 11.57 -18.18 -46.25
N GLY A 84 10.74 -17.95 -45.21
CA GLY A 84 11.05 -17.02 -44.13
C GLY A 84 9.85 -16.60 -43.27
N ASP A 85 10.12 -16.07 -42.07
CA ASP A 85 9.11 -15.52 -41.15
C ASP A 85 8.43 -14.27 -41.74
N ARG A 86 9.15 -13.51 -42.57
CA ARG A 86 8.66 -12.31 -43.24
C ARG A 86 7.53 -12.63 -44.21
N GLU A 87 7.72 -13.63 -45.07
CA GLU A 87 6.74 -14.09 -46.06
C GLU A 87 5.50 -14.68 -45.36
N TYR A 88 5.70 -15.41 -44.26
CA TYR A 88 4.60 -15.85 -43.40
C TYR A 88 3.82 -14.67 -42.81
N LYS A 89 4.50 -13.68 -42.20
CA LYS A 89 3.87 -12.47 -41.63
C LYS A 89 3.09 -11.69 -42.69
N GLN A 90 3.56 -11.61 -43.93
CA GLN A 90 2.83 -10.99 -45.03
C GLN A 90 1.56 -11.75 -45.38
N GLN A 91 1.61 -13.09 -45.45
CA GLN A 91 0.42 -13.92 -45.69
C GLN A 91 -0.57 -13.82 -44.52
N PHE A 92 -0.08 -13.84 -43.28
CA PHE A 92 -0.88 -13.72 -42.07
C PHE A 92 -1.56 -12.34 -41.98
N LYS A 93 -0.86 -11.24 -42.30
CA LYS A 93 -1.44 -9.89 -42.33
C LYS A 93 -2.56 -9.76 -43.36
N LYS A 94 -2.41 -10.43 -44.52
CA LYS A 94 -3.41 -10.38 -45.59
C LYS A 94 -4.60 -11.31 -45.32
N PHE A 95 -4.35 -12.46 -44.70
CA PHE A 95 -5.36 -13.49 -44.44
C PHE A 95 -5.05 -14.23 -43.12
N PRO A 96 -5.38 -13.65 -41.96
CA PRO A 96 -4.99 -14.18 -40.64
C PRO A 96 -5.61 -15.57 -40.34
N GLY A 97 -6.80 -15.84 -40.89
CA GLY A 97 -7.48 -17.14 -40.79
C GLY A 97 -7.10 -18.13 -41.91
N THR A 98 -5.81 -18.33 -42.18
CA THR A 98 -5.36 -19.28 -43.22
C THR A 98 -4.94 -20.62 -42.62
N TYR A 99 -5.52 -21.72 -43.12
CA TYR A 99 -5.09 -23.09 -42.85
C TYR A 99 -4.10 -23.52 -43.94
N TYR A 100 -2.83 -23.69 -43.58
CA TYR A 100 -1.78 -24.02 -44.55
C TYR A 100 -1.57 -25.53 -44.67
N LEU A 101 -1.42 -25.98 -45.91
CA LEU A 101 -1.22 -27.38 -46.27
C LEU A 101 0.04 -27.51 -47.14
N SER A 102 0.86 -28.51 -46.87
CA SER A 102 1.99 -28.90 -47.73
C SER A 102 1.94 -30.39 -48.01
N ALA A 103 2.55 -30.85 -49.12
CA ALA A 103 2.52 -32.25 -49.50
C ALA A 103 3.04 -33.19 -48.38
N GLY A 104 4.16 -32.83 -47.73
CA GLY A 104 4.73 -33.63 -46.64
C GLY A 104 3.88 -33.67 -45.37
N TRP A 105 3.16 -32.60 -45.04
CA TRP A 105 2.22 -32.62 -43.91
C TRP A 105 1.00 -33.50 -44.20
N CYS A 106 0.47 -33.43 -45.43
CA CYS A 106 -0.66 -34.27 -45.83
C CYS A 106 -0.28 -35.75 -45.94
N GLU A 107 0.97 -36.08 -46.28
CA GLU A 107 1.43 -37.47 -46.38
C GLU A 107 1.45 -38.19 -45.02
N GLU A 108 1.90 -37.50 -43.97
CA GLU A 108 2.02 -38.06 -42.61
C GLU A 108 0.73 -37.95 -41.77
N ASN A 109 -0.20 -37.06 -42.14
CA ASN A 109 -1.31 -36.64 -41.26
C ASN A 109 -2.71 -36.65 -41.92
N ALA A 110 -2.84 -37.06 -43.19
CA ALA A 110 -4.14 -37.12 -43.87
C ALA A 110 -4.88 -38.43 -43.56
N GLU A 111 -5.77 -38.40 -42.56
CA GLU A 111 -6.92 -39.31 -42.52
C GLU A 111 -7.94 -38.92 -43.62
N PRO A 112 -8.68 -39.85 -44.24
CA PRO A 112 -9.78 -39.54 -45.15
C PRO A 112 -10.85 -38.66 -44.47
N MET A 113 -11.29 -37.59 -45.14
CA MET A 113 -12.22 -36.58 -44.58
C MET A 113 -13.55 -37.17 -44.06
N SER A 114 -14.02 -38.28 -44.62
CA SER A 114 -15.22 -38.99 -44.16
C SER A 114 -15.13 -39.48 -42.71
N HIS A 115 -13.93 -39.75 -42.20
CA HIS A 115 -13.70 -40.17 -40.82
C HIS A 115 -13.55 -38.99 -39.85
N ARG A 116 -13.22 -37.79 -40.34
CA ARG A 116 -13.07 -36.58 -39.49
C ARG A 116 -14.41 -35.99 -39.05
N GLN A 117 -15.50 -36.20 -39.78
CA GLN A 117 -16.82 -35.67 -39.41
C GLN A 117 -17.42 -36.36 -38.16
N GLN A 118 -16.99 -37.57 -37.83
CA GLN A 118 -17.45 -38.32 -36.66
C GLN A 118 -16.48 -38.25 -35.46
N ARG A 119 -15.42 -37.41 -35.53
CA ARG A 119 -14.34 -37.35 -34.53
C ARG A 119 -14.02 -35.92 -34.12
N ALA A 120 -13.82 -35.71 -32.82
CA ALA A 120 -13.36 -34.45 -32.25
C ALA A 120 -12.25 -34.70 -31.21
N TRP A 121 -11.39 -33.71 -30.98
CA TRP A 121 -10.30 -33.80 -30.00
C TRP A 121 -10.60 -32.90 -28.79
N PHE A 122 -10.39 -33.42 -27.59
CA PHE A 122 -10.41 -32.66 -26.34
C PHE A 122 -9.12 -32.92 -25.57
N GLY A 123 -8.23 -31.92 -25.54
CA GLY A 123 -6.87 -32.13 -25.05
C GLY A 123 -6.12 -33.18 -25.88
N SER A 124 -5.66 -34.25 -25.23
CA SER A 124 -5.00 -35.39 -25.89
C SER A 124 -5.93 -36.56 -26.21
N GLU A 125 -7.22 -36.48 -25.84
CA GLU A 125 -8.18 -37.57 -26.01
C GLU A 125 -8.99 -37.42 -27.29
N LYS A 126 -9.18 -38.55 -27.98
CA LYS A 126 -9.91 -38.64 -29.25
C LYS A 126 -11.34 -39.11 -28.96
N ILE A 127 -12.32 -38.26 -29.22
CA ILE A 127 -13.73 -38.52 -28.92
C ILE A 127 -14.48 -38.88 -30.21
N GLN A 128 -15.24 -39.99 -30.19
CA GLN A 128 -16.14 -40.37 -31.27
C GLN A 128 -17.54 -39.80 -31.01
N PHE A 129 -18.19 -39.35 -32.08
CA PHE A 129 -19.55 -38.82 -32.02
C PHE A 129 -20.54 -39.87 -31.49
N ASP A 130 -20.46 -41.11 -31.99
CA ASP A 130 -21.37 -42.19 -31.61
C ASP A 130 -21.26 -42.59 -30.13
N ASP A 131 -20.07 -42.47 -29.54
CA ASP A 131 -19.86 -42.75 -28.12
C ASP A 131 -20.53 -41.71 -27.23
N LEU A 132 -20.46 -40.42 -27.62
CA LEU A 132 -21.18 -39.33 -26.95
C LEU A 132 -22.70 -39.44 -27.11
N VAL A 133 -23.19 -39.85 -28.28
CA VAL A 133 -24.63 -40.07 -28.50
C VAL A 133 -25.14 -41.16 -27.57
N LYS A 134 -24.37 -42.24 -27.38
CA LYS A 134 -24.73 -43.34 -26.48
C LYS A 134 -24.71 -42.94 -25.00
N SER A 135 -23.75 -42.13 -24.56
CA SER A 135 -23.61 -41.80 -23.14
C SER A 135 -24.41 -40.57 -22.69
N HIS A 136 -24.66 -39.60 -23.58
CA HIS A 136 -25.27 -38.31 -23.22
C HIS A 136 -26.43 -37.88 -24.13
N GLY A 137 -26.84 -38.72 -25.09
CA GLY A 137 -27.93 -38.40 -26.01
C GLY A 137 -27.50 -37.50 -27.17
N LYS A 138 -28.30 -37.54 -28.24
CA LYS A 138 -27.94 -36.96 -29.55
C LYS A 138 -27.77 -35.43 -29.51
N GLU A 139 -28.65 -34.71 -28.82
CA GLU A 139 -28.63 -33.25 -28.75
C GLU A 139 -27.37 -32.72 -28.03
N THR A 140 -26.97 -33.38 -26.93
CA THR A 140 -25.73 -33.05 -26.22
C THR A 140 -24.50 -33.42 -27.04
N ALA A 141 -24.52 -34.56 -27.75
CA ALA A 141 -23.45 -34.93 -28.66
C ALA A 141 -23.28 -33.92 -29.80
N ASP A 142 -24.37 -33.51 -30.45
CA ASP A 142 -24.40 -32.49 -31.51
C ASP A 142 -23.81 -31.17 -31.02
N THR A 143 -24.24 -30.69 -29.85
CA THR A 143 -23.77 -29.42 -29.28
C THR A 143 -22.29 -29.50 -28.88
N THR A 144 -21.87 -30.61 -28.27
CA THR A 144 -20.48 -30.85 -27.87
C THR A 144 -19.56 -30.91 -29.08
N PHE A 145 -19.97 -31.61 -30.15
CA PHE A 145 -19.20 -31.66 -31.38
C PHE A 145 -19.17 -30.33 -32.12
N ALA A 146 -20.25 -29.56 -32.11
CA ALA A 146 -20.27 -28.20 -32.66
C ALA A 146 -19.31 -27.27 -31.90
N PHE A 147 -19.23 -27.41 -30.58
CA PHE A 147 -18.27 -26.69 -29.75
C PHE A 147 -16.82 -27.13 -30.01
N LEU A 148 -16.54 -28.43 -29.99
CA LEU A 148 -15.19 -28.96 -30.19
C LEU A 148 -14.65 -28.72 -31.62
N ASN A 149 -15.54 -28.64 -32.62
CA ASN A 149 -15.18 -28.29 -34.00
C ASN A 149 -15.30 -26.79 -34.31
N SER A 150 -15.55 -25.94 -33.31
CA SER A 150 -15.66 -24.48 -33.49
C SER A 150 -14.40 -23.83 -34.04
N TRP A 151 -13.23 -24.49 -33.93
CA TRP A 151 -11.97 -24.04 -34.52
C TRP A 151 -12.08 -23.80 -36.03
N GLN A 152 -12.97 -24.51 -36.72
CA GLN A 152 -13.20 -24.36 -38.16
C GLN A 152 -13.70 -22.95 -38.53
N LYS A 153 -14.39 -22.27 -37.60
CA LYS A 153 -14.89 -20.91 -37.78
C LYS A 153 -13.78 -19.85 -37.73
N ASN A 154 -12.62 -20.20 -37.18
CA ASN A 154 -11.47 -19.29 -37.10
C ASN A 154 -10.66 -19.23 -38.41
N TYR A 155 -10.97 -20.11 -39.37
CA TYR A 155 -10.33 -20.16 -40.67
C TYR A 155 -11.30 -19.73 -41.77
N GLN A 156 -10.76 -19.04 -42.76
CA GLN A 156 -11.49 -18.49 -43.91
C GLN A 156 -10.89 -18.99 -45.22
N ARG A 157 -9.68 -19.56 -45.18
CA ARG A 157 -8.89 -19.92 -46.36
C ARG A 157 -8.08 -21.21 -46.13
N ALA A 158 -8.14 -22.17 -47.05
CA ALA A 158 -7.18 -23.27 -47.13
C ALA A 158 -6.11 -22.95 -48.19
N ALA A 159 -4.85 -22.86 -47.79
CA ALA A 159 -3.74 -22.53 -48.67
C ALA A 159 -2.79 -23.72 -48.88
N PHE A 160 -2.71 -24.24 -50.10
CA PHE A 160 -1.74 -25.27 -50.46
C PHE A 160 -0.42 -24.64 -50.90
N ILE A 161 0.67 -24.99 -50.21
CA ILE A 161 2.03 -24.51 -50.50
C ILE A 161 2.72 -25.50 -51.44
N GLU A 162 2.91 -25.08 -52.68
CA GLU A 162 3.61 -25.86 -53.70
C GLU A 162 5.12 -25.77 -53.50
N THR A 163 5.74 -26.92 -53.22
CA THR A 163 7.20 -27.04 -52.98
C THR A 163 7.89 -27.96 -53.99
N GLY A 164 7.19 -28.38 -55.06
CA GLY A 164 7.75 -29.20 -56.14
C GLY A 164 7.81 -30.70 -55.84
N SER A 165 6.97 -31.20 -54.92
CA SER A 165 6.89 -32.63 -54.61
C SER A 165 6.20 -33.41 -55.74
N LYS A 166 6.66 -34.64 -56.01
CA LYS A 166 6.04 -35.53 -57.02
C LYS A 166 4.58 -35.86 -56.72
N GLN A 167 4.17 -35.78 -55.45
CA GLN A 167 2.79 -36.04 -55.01
C GLN A 167 1.93 -34.78 -54.85
N SER A 168 2.45 -33.58 -55.17
CA SER A 168 1.73 -32.31 -55.01
C SER A 168 0.32 -32.29 -55.60
N PRO A 169 0.03 -32.86 -56.80
CA PRO A 169 -1.32 -32.84 -57.37
C PRO A 169 -2.38 -33.55 -56.51
N LYS A 170 -2.01 -34.65 -55.85
CA LYS A 170 -2.90 -35.42 -54.96
C LYS A 170 -3.30 -34.60 -53.73
N TYR A 171 -2.34 -33.91 -53.12
CA TYR A 171 -2.56 -33.15 -51.89
C TYR A 171 -3.12 -31.75 -52.15
N GLU A 172 -2.89 -31.19 -53.34
CA GLU A 172 -3.61 -30.02 -53.82
C GLU A 172 -5.12 -30.30 -53.92
N ALA A 173 -5.49 -31.46 -54.49
CA ALA A 173 -6.89 -31.88 -54.55
C ALA A 173 -7.52 -32.01 -53.15
N HIS A 174 -6.75 -32.50 -52.17
CA HIS A 174 -7.20 -32.57 -50.77
C HIS A 174 -7.46 -31.19 -50.16
N ALA A 175 -6.58 -30.21 -50.42
CA ALA A 175 -6.76 -28.84 -49.95
C ALA A 175 -8.01 -28.17 -50.56
N ARG A 176 -8.29 -28.45 -51.85
CA ARG A 176 -9.51 -27.97 -52.53
C ARG A 176 -10.78 -28.57 -51.92
N GLU A 177 -10.76 -29.87 -51.63
CA GLU A 177 -11.90 -30.54 -51.01
C GLU A 177 -12.15 -30.07 -49.58
N MET A 178 -11.08 -29.81 -48.81
CA MET A 178 -11.16 -29.23 -47.48
C MET A 178 -11.78 -27.82 -47.52
N ALA A 179 -11.34 -26.98 -48.45
CA ALA A 179 -11.90 -25.63 -48.64
C ALA A 179 -13.40 -25.70 -48.96
N LYS A 180 -13.79 -26.58 -49.88
CA LYS A 180 -15.18 -26.80 -50.25
C LYS A 180 -16.04 -27.29 -49.07
N THR A 181 -15.53 -28.25 -48.31
CA THR A 181 -16.26 -28.87 -47.20
C THR A 181 -16.54 -27.90 -46.06
N TYR A 182 -15.57 -27.06 -45.71
CA TYR A 182 -15.69 -26.10 -44.59
C TYR A 182 -16.16 -24.70 -45.02
N GLY A 183 -16.44 -24.49 -46.31
CA GLY A 183 -16.85 -23.19 -46.85
C GLY A 183 -15.73 -22.14 -46.84
N TRP A 184 -14.47 -22.57 -46.94
CA TRP A 184 -13.30 -21.68 -47.00
C TRP A 184 -12.90 -21.39 -48.45
N GLU A 185 -12.18 -20.29 -48.65
CA GLU A 185 -11.53 -20.01 -49.93
C GLU A 185 -10.32 -20.92 -50.16
N TYR A 186 -10.16 -21.42 -51.38
CA TYR A 186 -8.96 -22.16 -51.76
C TYR A 186 -7.91 -21.22 -52.37
N ALA A 187 -6.65 -21.36 -51.94
CA ALA A 187 -5.51 -20.67 -52.54
C ALA A 187 -4.33 -21.62 -52.78
N LYS A 188 -3.63 -21.43 -53.90
CA LYS A 188 -2.32 -22.06 -54.15
C LYS A 188 -1.22 -21.02 -53.94
N ILE A 189 -0.26 -21.31 -53.08
CA ILE A 189 0.90 -20.46 -52.80
C ILE A 189 2.14 -21.13 -53.36
N LYS A 190 2.97 -20.39 -54.11
CA LYS A 190 4.30 -20.86 -54.51
C LYS A 190 5.21 -20.83 -53.28
N GLY A 191 5.67 -21.98 -52.82
CA GLY A 191 6.60 -22.09 -51.70
C GLY A 191 8.04 -21.77 -52.11
N SER A 192 8.90 -21.61 -51.10
CA SER A 192 10.35 -21.49 -51.24
C SER A 192 11.03 -22.36 -50.19
N LEU A 193 12.11 -23.04 -50.60
CA LEU A 193 12.96 -23.85 -49.72
C LEU A 193 14.28 -23.13 -49.37
N ASP A 194 14.38 -21.83 -49.67
CA ASP A 194 15.64 -21.08 -49.54
C ASP A 194 16.10 -20.98 -48.09
N LEU A 195 15.18 -20.82 -47.12
CA LEU A 195 15.53 -20.81 -45.70
C LEU A 195 16.16 -22.14 -45.26
N ILE A 196 15.59 -23.25 -45.72
CA ILE A 196 16.12 -24.59 -45.47
C ILE A 196 17.50 -24.75 -46.09
N ALA A 197 17.72 -24.21 -47.29
CA ALA A 197 19.04 -24.21 -47.94
C ALA A 197 20.07 -23.37 -47.15
N ARG A 198 19.68 -22.19 -46.66
CA ARG A 198 20.54 -21.33 -45.82
C ARG A 198 20.92 -22.00 -44.50
N MET A 199 20.00 -22.70 -43.85
CA MET A 199 20.28 -23.44 -42.62
C MET A 199 21.36 -24.52 -42.78
N MET A 200 21.55 -25.06 -43.99
CA MET A 200 22.60 -26.06 -44.25
C MET A 200 23.99 -25.44 -44.29
N THR A 201 24.12 -24.21 -44.79
CA THR A 201 25.41 -23.57 -45.10
C THR A 201 25.83 -22.49 -44.11
N VAL A 202 24.91 -21.97 -43.30
CA VAL A 202 25.17 -20.88 -42.35
C VAL A 202 26.21 -21.28 -41.29
N THR A 203 27.14 -20.37 -40.98
CA THR A 203 28.20 -20.59 -39.98
C THR A 203 28.04 -19.73 -38.72
N ALA A 204 27.19 -18.70 -38.76
CA ALA A 204 26.90 -17.80 -37.64
C ALA A 204 25.42 -17.40 -37.59
N SER A 205 24.92 -17.03 -36.42
CA SER A 205 23.53 -16.59 -36.25
C SER A 205 23.20 -15.35 -37.09
N THR A 206 22.05 -15.37 -37.75
CA THR A 206 21.46 -14.27 -38.52
C THR A 206 20.10 -13.89 -37.93
N ASP A 207 19.38 -12.97 -38.58
CA ASP A 207 18.00 -12.61 -38.18
C ASP A 207 17.00 -13.74 -38.45
N GLU A 208 17.31 -14.65 -39.38
CA GLU A 208 16.41 -15.74 -39.80
C GLU A 208 16.82 -17.12 -39.24
N VAL A 209 18.08 -17.29 -38.85
CA VAL A 209 18.62 -18.57 -38.39
C VAL A 209 19.48 -18.36 -37.14
N LEU A 210 19.25 -19.17 -36.11
CA LEU A 210 20.08 -19.22 -34.91
C LEU A 210 21.05 -20.40 -35.02
N VAL A 211 22.34 -20.11 -34.87
CA VAL A 211 23.39 -21.11 -34.64
C VAL A 211 23.68 -21.15 -33.13
N VAL A 212 23.48 -22.30 -32.50
CA VAL A 212 23.69 -22.53 -31.08
C VAL A 212 25.01 -23.26 -30.90
N PRO A 213 26.04 -22.64 -30.29
CA PRO A 213 27.31 -23.29 -30.06
C PRO A 213 27.19 -24.49 -29.11
N PRO A 214 28.17 -25.41 -29.09
CA PRO A 214 28.27 -26.43 -28.05
C PRO A 214 28.21 -25.79 -26.64
N LYS A 215 27.67 -26.53 -25.67
CA LYS A 215 27.47 -26.06 -24.29
C LYS A 215 26.54 -24.84 -24.16
N HIS A 216 25.70 -24.56 -25.15
CA HIS A 216 24.63 -23.57 -25.08
C HIS A 216 23.27 -24.24 -25.18
N VAL A 217 22.24 -23.52 -24.78
CA VAL A 217 20.84 -23.94 -24.83
C VAL A 217 20.04 -22.94 -25.67
N ILE A 218 19.06 -23.46 -26.44
CA ILE A 218 18.09 -22.61 -27.13
C ILE A 218 17.25 -21.89 -26.08
N ALA A 219 17.24 -20.56 -26.09
CA ALA A 219 16.47 -19.70 -25.20
C ALA A 219 15.48 -18.85 -25.99
N PHE A 220 14.50 -18.28 -25.28
CA PHE A 220 13.57 -17.31 -25.86
C PHE A 220 14.02 -15.91 -25.53
N ASP A 221 14.25 -15.11 -26.56
CA ASP A 221 14.39 -13.67 -26.46
C ASP A 221 12.99 -13.05 -26.42
N ALA A 222 12.54 -12.67 -25.22
CA ALA A 222 11.23 -12.08 -25.01
C ALA A 222 11.11 -10.66 -25.61
N ILE A 223 12.23 -9.97 -25.85
CA ILE A 223 12.26 -8.60 -26.39
C ILE A 223 11.96 -8.63 -27.89
N HIS A 224 12.64 -9.52 -28.60
CA HIS A 224 12.48 -9.67 -30.05
C HIS A 224 11.47 -10.78 -30.44
N ALA A 225 10.83 -11.39 -29.43
CA ALA A 225 9.93 -12.53 -29.54
C ALA A 225 10.52 -13.70 -30.37
N THR A 226 11.84 -13.91 -30.31
CA THR A 226 12.57 -14.85 -31.17
C THR A 226 13.47 -15.79 -30.36
N LEU A 227 14.27 -16.63 -31.03
CA LEU A 227 15.20 -17.56 -30.37
C LEU A 227 16.58 -16.93 -30.19
N SER A 228 17.20 -17.20 -29.04
CA SER A 228 18.59 -16.86 -28.72
C SER A 228 19.36 -18.09 -28.23
N ALA A 229 20.70 -18.00 -28.17
CA ALA A 229 21.56 -19.05 -27.63
C ALA A 229 22.16 -18.57 -26.31
N ASN A 230 21.88 -19.27 -25.21
CA ASN A 230 22.40 -18.92 -23.89
C ASN A 230 23.44 -19.97 -23.44
N PRO A 231 24.58 -19.56 -22.86
CA PRO A 231 25.55 -20.51 -22.32
C PRO A 231 24.94 -21.31 -21.17
N LEU A 232 25.28 -22.60 -21.08
CA LEU A 232 24.98 -23.40 -19.91
C LEU A 232 25.82 -22.88 -18.74
N TRP A 233 25.20 -22.22 -17.78
CA TRP A 233 25.85 -21.82 -16.53
C TRP A 233 26.19 -23.09 -15.75
N GLY A 234 27.47 -23.33 -15.46
CA GLY A 234 27.94 -24.53 -14.78
C GLY A 234 27.39 -24.69 -13.37
N ASP A 235 27.43 -25.93 -12.86
CA ASP A 235 27.04 -26.36 -11.53
C ASP A 235 27.60 -25.44 -10.42
N ARG A 236 26.91 -24.35 -10.13
CA ARG A 236 26.86 -23.84 -8.76
C ARG A 236 25.78 -24.66 -8.10
N GLU A 237 26.23 -25.55 -7.22
CA GLU A 237 25.42 -26.32 -6.31
C GLU A 237 24.15 -25.56 -5.93
N ASN A 238 23.04 -26.28 -6.10
CA ASN A 238 21.71 -26.13 -5.51
C ASN A 238 21.66 -25.25 -4.23
N LYS A 239 21.92 -23.95 -4.35
CA LYS A 239 21.59 -22.94 -3.35
C LYS A 239 20.23 -22.40 -3.75
N GLY A 240 19.18 -22.95 -3.15
CA GLY A 240 17.87 -22.32 -3.17
C GLY A 240 18.00 -20.85 -2.79
N THR A 241 17.16 -19.99 -3.37
CA THR A 241 17.01 -18.54 -3.10
C THR A 241 17.86 -18.04 -1.93
N THR A 242 19.15 -17.77 -2.17
CA THR A 242 20.04 -17.26 -1.12
C THR A 242 19.72 -15.79 -0.94
N GLU A 243 18.94 -15.48 0.09
CA GLU A 243 18.93 -14.15 0.69
C GLU A 243 20.30 -13.93 1.33
N ASN A 244 21.09 -13.04 0.72
CA ASN A 244 22.39 -12.66 1.27
C ASN A 244 22.22 -11.32 2.01
N LEU A 245 22.48 -11.35 3.31
CA LEU A 245 22.62 -10.15 4.14
C LEU A 245 24.05 -9.64 4.04
N VAL A 246 24.21 -8.43 3.52
CA VAL A 246 25.50 -7.72 3.45
C VAL A 246 25.42 -6.52 4.39
N VAL A 247 26.23 -6.52 5.43
CA VAL A 247 26.35 -5.38 6.36
C VAL A 247 27.53 -4.52 5.90
N ILE A 248 27.24 -3.29 5.48
CA ILE A 248 28.24 -2.31 5.11
C ILE A 248 28.42 -1.35 6.29
N GLN A 249 29.48 -1.56 7.05
CA GLN A 249 29.89 -0.63 8.10
C GLN A 249 30.40 0.68 7.47
N GLY A 250 30.16 1.81 8.12
CA GLY A 250 30.91 3.03 7.84
C GLY A 250 31.97 3.24 8.92
N ASP A 251 32.92 4.12 8.68
CA ASP A 251 33.95 4.45 9.67
C ASP A 251 33.28 4.92 10.97
N THR A 252 33.69 4.36 12.11
CA THR A 252 33.24 4.83 13.42
C THR A 252 33.69 6.27 13.57
N ALA A 253 32.75 7.21 13.64
CA ALA A 253 33.06 8.52 14.18
C ALA A 253 33.44 8.31 15.65
N GLU A 254 34.74 8.33 15.96
CA GLU A 254 35.29 8.09 17.30
C GLU A 254 34.92 9.20 18.31
N ASP A 255 34.10 10.18 17.92
CA ASP A 255 33.89 11.42 18.69
C ASP A 255 32.48 12.02 18.52
N SER A 256 31.42 11.20 18.54
CA SER A 256 30.04 11.72 18.61
C SER A 256 29.57 11.84 20.07
N SER A 257 29.35 13.07 20.53
CA SER A 257 28.64 13.32 21.79
C SER A 257 27.22 12.77 21.68
N TYR A 258 26.92 11.71 22.42
CA TYR A 258 25.57 11.15 22.46
C TYR A 258 24.61 12.14 23.14
N ILE A 259 23.44 12.35 22.51
CA ILE A 259 22.34 13.12 23.10
C ILE A 259 21.96 12.50 24.44
N LYS A 260 22.04 13.31 25.50
CA LYS A 260 21.73 12.91 26.87
C LYS A 260 20.32 13.33 27.25
N ILE A 261 19.94 14.56 26.91
CA ILE A 261 18.67 15.14 27.32
C ILE A 261 17.81 15.40 26.09
N GLY A 262 16.67 14.72 26.02
CA GLY A 262 15.68 14.90 24.97
C GLY A 262 14.36 15.49 25.50
N LEU A 263 13.67 16.23 24.66
CA LEU A 263 12.32 16.72 24.89
C LEU A 263 11.34 15.99 23.98
N GLY A 264 10.52 15.11 24.55
CA GLY A 264 9.40 14.50 23.86
C GLY A 264 8.17 15.39 23.93
N ILE A 265 7.46 15.57 22.81
CA ILE A 265 6.19 16.31 22.73
C ILE A 265 5.19 15.46 21.94
N ASP A 266 4.00 15.26 22.51
CA ASP A 266 2.86 14.73 21.77
C ASP A 266 1.79 15.82 21.64
N ALA A 267 1.63 16.35 20.43
CA ALA A 267 0.57 17.30 20.10
C ALA A 267 -0.70 16.54 19.67
N GLY A 268 -1.36 15.93 20.66
CA GLY A 268 -2.59 15.15 20.50
C GLY A 268 -3.85 16.00 20.34
N GLY A 269 -5.00 15.34 20.15
CA GLY A 269 -6.29 15.99 19.89
C GLY A 269 -6.91 16.72 21.09
N THR A 270 -6.61 16.31 22.33
CA THR A 270 -7.15 16.92 23.57
C THR A 270 -6.05 17.63 24.35
N TYR A 271 -4.95 16.94 24.57
CA TYR A 271 -3.83 17.41 25.37
C TYR A 271 -2.56 17.43 24.55
N THR A 272 -1.72 18.40 24.88
CA THR A 272 -0.31 18.44 24.51
C THR A 272 0.48 17.93 25.70
N ASP A 273 1.19 16.83 25.49
CA ASP A 273 2.05 16.20 26.47
C ASP A 273 3.49 16.58 26.19
N ALA A 274 4.27 16.87 27.23
CA ALA A 274 5.67 17.21 27.11
C ALA A 274 6.49 16.55 28.22
N VAL A 275 7.65 16.00 27.87
CA VAL A 275 8.54 15.30 28.79
C VAL A 275 10.00 15.65 28.53
N ILE A 276 10.73 16.03 29.57
CA ILE A 276 12.20 16.08 29.55
C ILE A 276 12.69 14.71 30.02
N TYR A 277 13.47 14.04 29.18
CA TYR A 277 13.87 12.65 29.36
C TYR A 277 15.39 12.51 29.28
N SER A 278 15.97 11.77 30.23
CA SER A 278 17.37 11.34 30.19
C SER A 278 17.49 10.07 29.36
N LEU A 279 18.11 10.17 28.19
CA LEU A 279 18.44 9.03 27.34
C LEU A 279 19.64 8.23 27.87
N GLU A 280 20.44 8.82 28.77
CA GLU A 280 21.56 8.17 29.44
C GLU A 280 21.03 7.24 30.55
N ASP A 281 20.15 7.75 31.41
CA ASP A 281 19.65 7.03 32.58
C ASP A 281 18.35 6.25 32.31
N ASN A 282 17.70 6.50 31.16
CA ASN A 282 16.34 6.05 30.86
C ASN A 282 15.31 6.48 31.91
N THR A 283 15.37 7.74 32.34
CA THR A 283 14.48 8.30 33.36
C THR A 283 13.81 9.59 32.91
N THR A 284 12.56 9.77 33.33
CA THR A 284 11.84 11.04 33.19
C THR A 284 12.35 12.05 34.21
N PHE A 285 12.87 13.20 33.76
CA PHE A 285 13.24 14.29 34.67
C PHE A 285 12.05 15.16 35.05
N CYS A 286 11.21 15.50 34.06
CA CYS A 286 10.03 16.32 34.29
C CYS A 286 9.00 16.06 33.20
N LYS A 287 7.72 16.11 33.55
CA LYS A 287 6.59 15.98 32.62
C LYS A 287 5.54 17.05 32.86
N ALA A 288 4.87 17.45 31.79
CA ALA A 288 3.81 18.44 31.82
C ALA A 288 2.72 18.13 30.81
N LYS A 289 1.51 18.61 31.13
CA LYS A 289 0.31 18.45 30.29
C LYS A 289 -0.46 19.76 30.22
N SER A 290 -0.92 20.11 29.03
CA SER A 290 -1.76 21.29 28.78
C SER A 290 -2.81 20.99 27.72
N LEU A 291 -3.93 21.71 27.73
CA LEU A 291 -4.94 21.58 26.68
C LEU A 291 -4.35 21.99 25.33
N THR A 292 -4.57 21.14 24.32
CA THR A 292 -4.19 21.46 22.95
C THR A 292 -5.05 22.60 22.44
N THR A 293 -4.40 23.62 21.88
CA THR A 293 -5.08 24.76 21.25
C THR A 293 -4.98 24.60 19.74
N LYS A 294 -5.92 23.86 19.13
CA LYS A 294 -5.83 23.41 17.72
C LYS A 294 -5.75 24.54 16.68
N TRP A 295 -6.24 25.73 17.03
CA TRP A 295 -6.18 26.92 16.17
C TRP A 295 -4.89 27.73 16.33
N ASP A 296 -4.11 27.48 17.39
CA ASP A 296 -2.84 28.13 17.66
C ASP A 296 -2.01 27.25 18.61
N PHE A 297 -1.14 26.40 18.04
CA PHE A 297 -0.35 25.46 18.81
C PHE A 297 0.66 26.15 19.73
N THR A 298 1.02 27.42 19.48
CA THR A 298 1.94 28.17 20.34
C THR A 298 1.41 28.30 21.76
N ILE A 299 0.08 28.41 21.92
CA ILE A 299 -0.58 28.53 23.22
C ILE A 299 -0.54 27.19 23.96
N GLY A 300 -0.93 26.10 23.29
CA GLY A 300 -1.00 24.76 23.90
C GLY A 300 0.39 24.24 24.29
N ILE A 301 1.32 24.23 23.33
CA ILE A 301 2.72 23.82 23.53
C ILE A 301 3.40 24.75 24.53
N GLY A 302 3.25 26.08 24.38
CA GLY A 302 3.87 27.05 25.28
C GLY A 302 3.41 26.90 26.74
N LYS A 303 2.13 26.61 26.98
CA LYS A 303 1.62 26.31 28.33
C LYS A 303 2.14 24.99 28.89
N ALA A 304 2.38 23.98 28.05
CA ALA A 304 2.98 22.71 28.49
C ALA A 304 4.44 22.92 28.88
N LEU A 305 5.24 23.54 28.00
CA LEU A 305 6.68 23.74 28.24
C LEU A 305 6.98 24.69 29.41
N LYS A 306 6.15 25.72 29.64
CA LYS A 306 6.29 26.62 30.81
C LYS A 306 6.10 25.93 32.17
N LYS A 307 5.51 24.73 32.20
CA LYS A 307 5.34 23.93 33.44
C LYS A 307 6.51 22.98 33.69
N LEU A 308 7.43 22.83 32.73
CA LEU A 308 8.63 22.02 32.89
C LEU A 308 9.73 22.82 33.61
N ASP A 309 10.80 22.13 34.01
CA ASP A 309 11.99 22.77 34.54
C ASP A 309 12.69 23.62 33.46
N GLN A 310 12.78 24.93 33.69
CA GLN A 310 13.28 25.89 32.71
C GLN A 310 14.80 25.83 32.53
N GLU A 311 15.57 25.35 33.51
CA GLU A 311 17.02 25.19 33.38
C GLU A 311 17.38 23.89 32.64
N LEU A 312 16.58 22.84 32.83
CA LEU A 312 16.72 21.61 32.03
C LEU A 312 16.29 21.82 30.57
N LEU A 313 15.28 22.66 30.30
CA LEU A 313 14.87 22.97 28.92
C LEU A 313 16.00 23.56 28.08
N LYS A 314 16.88 24.40 28.67
CA LYS A 314 18.05 24.97 27.99
C LYS A 314 19.12 23.93 27.65
N GLN A 315 19.11 22.80 28.35
CA GLN A 315 20.05 21.69 28.16
C GLN A 315 19.51 20.63 27.20
N VAL A 316 18.30 20.80 26.67
CA VAL A 316 17.72 19.88 25.70
C VAL A 316 18.55 19.91 24.42
N GLU A 317 18.93 18.72 23.96
CA GLU A 317 19.77 18.51 22.78
C GLU A 317 18.97 17.99 21.57
N LEU A 318 17.74 17.51 21.79
CA LEU A 318 16.82 17.03 20.75
C LEU A 318 15.36 17.24 21.15
N VAL A 319 14.52 17.67 20.21
CA VAL A 319 13.07 17.69 20.38
C VAL A 319 12.42 16.68 19.45
N ALA A 320 11.61 15.76 19.98
CA ALA A 320 10.84 14.81 19.19
C ALA A 320 9.35 15.09 19.30
N LEU A 321 8.68 15.22 18.17
CA LEU A 321 7.26 15.54 18.06
C LEU A 321 6.46 14.37 17.48
N SER A 322 5.46 13.89 18.21
CA SER A 322 4.35 13.10 17.65
C SER A 322 3.10 13.97 17.53
N THR A 323 2.22 13.65 16.58
CA THR A 323 0.96 14.39 16.42
C THR A 323 -0.14 13.58 15.73
N THR A 324 -1.39 13.80 16.11
CA THR A 324 -2.56 13.22 15.44
C THR A 324 -3.07 14.08 14.27
N LEU A 325 -2.38 15.18 13.93
CA LEU A 325 -2.83 16.18 12.96
C LEU A 325 -3.11 15.59 11.58
N ALA A 326 -2.22 14.74 11.06
CA ALA A 326 -2.37 14.14 9.73
C ALA A 326 -3.55 13.15 9.68
N THR A 327 -3.68 12.29 10.70
CA THR A 327 -4.80 11.34 10.80
C THR A 327 -6.14 12.08 10.82
N ASN A 328 -6.27 13.10 11.67
CA ASN A 328 -7.51 13.87 11.80
C ASN A 328 -7.83 14.60 10.50
N ALA A 329 -6.84 15.25 9.87
CA ALA A 329 -7.05 15.96 8.61
C ALA A 329 -7.60 15.06 7.50
N ILE A 330 -7.12 13.81 7.40
CA ILE A 330 -7.62 12.86 6.40
C ILE A 330 -9.03 12.38 6.74
N VAL A 331 -9.27 12.00 8.00
CA VAL A 331 -10.57 11.47 8.46
C VAL A 331 -11.67 12.52 8.37
N GLU A 332 -11.37 13.76 8.76
CA GLU A 332 -12.30 14.89 8.75
C GLU A 332 -12.40 15.55 7.36
N ASN A 333 -11.65 15.05 6.36
CA ASN A 333 -11.53 15.62 5.02
C ASN A 333 -11.11 17.10 5.04
N GLU A 334 -10.31 17.47 6.04
CA GLU A 334 -9.79 18.82 6.24
C GLU A 334 -8.43 19.03 5.55
N GLY A 335 -8.16 20.27 5.14
CA GLY A 335 -6.90 20.68 4.52
C GLY A 335 -7.13 21.54 3.30
N GLN A 336 -6.11 21.68 2.47
CA GLN A 336 -6.19 22.51 1.27
C GLN A 336 -6.79 21.77 0.07
N THR A 337 -7.39 22.52 -0.86
CA THR A 337 -7.92 21.96 -2.12
C THR A 337 -6.75 21.61 -3.04
N VAL A 338 -6.61 20.33 -3.36
CA VAL A 338 -5.51 19.80 -4.17
C VAL A 338 -5.98 19.57 -5.61
N GLY A 339 -5.22 20.05 -6.59
CA GLY A 339 -5.37 19.69 -8.00
C GLY A 339 -4.59 18.42 -8.31
N MET A 340 -5.27 17.36 -8.74
CA MET A 340 -4.63 16.09 -9.09
C MET A 340 -4.33 16.05 -10.60
N ILE A 341 -3.06 15.86 -10.96
CA ILE A 341 -2.59 15.77 -12.34
C ILE A 341 -2.10 14.35 -12.61
N LEU A 342 -2.66 13.73 -13.63
CA LEU A 342 -2.49 12.30 -13.90
C LEU A 342 -1.97 12.05 -15.32
N MET A 343 -1.11 11.03 -15.44
CA MET A 343 -0.52 10.55 -16.69
C MET A 343 -0.73 9.02 -16.81
N PRO A 344 -1.97 8.55 -17.08
CA PRO A 344 -2.31 7.13 -17.22
C PRO A 344 -1.82 6.56 -18.56
N PRO A 345 -1.78 5.21 -18.72
CA PRO A 345 -1.49 4.60 -20.01
C PRO A 345 -2.69 4.73 -20.97
N LEU A 346 -2.42 4.68 -22.29
CA LEU A 346 -3.46 4.86 -23.31
C LEU A 346 -4.60 3.84 -23.18
N GLY A 347 -5.85 4.33 -23.12
CA GLY A 347 -7.06 3.48 -23.11
C GLY A 347 -7.50 2.97 -21.74
N LEU A 348 -6.83 3.35 -20.64
CA LEU A 348 -7.28 3.06 -19.29
C LEU A 348 -8.13 4.21 -18.75
N SER A 349 -9.37 3.95 -18.33
CA SER A 349 -10.17 4.93 -17.59
C SER A 349 -9.71 5.01 -16.14
N GLU A 350 -9.66 6.23 -15.60
CA GLU A 350 -9.25 6.46 -14.22
C GLU A 350 -10.43 6.42 -13.25
N ASN A 351 -10.53 5.35 -12.46
CA ASN A 351 -11.52 5.22 -11.39
C ASN A 351 -11.00 5.78 -10.05
N ILE A 352 -10.48 7.01 -10.06
CA ILE A 352 -10.13 7.74 -8.82
C ILE A 352 -11.29 8.67 -8.46
N ALA A 353 -11.96 8.40 -7.33
CA ALA A 353 -13.08 9.20 -6.82
C ALA A 353 -12.58 10.47 -6.08
N TYR A 354 -11.96 11.39 -6.82
CA TYR A 354 -11.47 12.67 -6.31
C TYR A 354 -11.60 13.77 -7.38
N GLU A 355 -11.97 14.98 -6.97
CA GLU A 355 -11.96 16.19 -7.79
C GLU A 355 -11.39 17.36 -6.97
N PRO A 356 -10.72 18.33 -7.60
CA PRO A 356 -10.45 18.44 -9.04
C PRO A 356 -9.30 17.54 -9.51
N LYS A 357 -9.50 16.82 -10.63
CA LYS A 357 -8.45 16.07 -11.33
C LYS A 357 -8.39 16.40 -12.83
N ALA A 358 -7.21 16.25 -13.42
CA ALA A 358 -7.02 16.32 -14.87
C ALA A 358 -5.99 15.30 -15.33
N VAL A 359 -6.23 14.78 -16.53
CA VAL A 359 -5.29 13.95 -17.27
C VAL A 359 -4.57 14.84 -18.27
N ILE A 360 -3.25 14.76 -18.30
CA ILE A 360 -2.40 15.48 -19.26
C ILE A 360 -1.63 14.47 -20.12
N ARG A 361 -1.02 14.94 -21.21
CA ARG A 361 -0.09 14.13 -22.00
C ARG A 361 1.16 13.79 -21.19
N GLY A 362 1.72 12.62 -21.48
CA GLY A 362 2.82 12.01 -20.76
C GLY A 362 2.57 10.51 -20.68
N GLU A 363 3.31 9.71 -21.45
CA GLU A 363 3.12 8.26 -21.50
C GLU A 363 4.46 7.55 -21.30
N LEU A 364 4.51 6.74 -20.27
CA LEU A 364 5.54 5.73 -20.05
C LEU A 364 4.91 4.35 -20.25
N ASP A 365 5.64 3.43 -20.87
CA ASP A 365 5.26 2.02 -20.80
C ASP A 365 5.61 1.39 -19.44
N ILE A 366 5.21 0.14 -19.23
CA ILE A 366 5.43 -0.58 -17.97
C ILE A 366 6.92 -0.75 -17.61
N SER A 367 7.83 -0.65 -18.60
CA SER A 367 9.28 -0.69 -18.38
C SER A 367 9.88 0.68 -18.03
N GLY A 368 9.04 1.73 -17.95
CA GLY A 368 9.47 3.10 -17.72
C GLY A 368 10.09 3.78 -18.94
N LYS A 369 9.98 3.18 -20.14
CA LYS A 369 10.43 3.81 -21.38
C LYS A 369 9.43 4.86 -21.81
N GLU A 370 9.94 6.05 -22.13
CA GLU A 370 9.13 7.15 -22.65
C GLU A 370 8.57 6.83 -24.04
N ARG A 371 7.27 7.06 -24.18
CA ARG A 371 6.55 7.03 -25.46
C ARG A 371 6.16 8.42 -25.90
N VAL A 372 5.65 9.22 -24.97
CA VAL A 372 5.20 10.60 -25.20
C VAL A 372 5.65 11.44 -24.02
N ALA A 373 6.40 12.51 -24.27
CA ALA A 373 6.82 13.45 -23.23
C ALA A 373 5.64 14.31 -22.73
N PRO A 374 5.65 14.79 -21.48
CA PRO A 374 4.68 15.75 -20.98
C PRO A 374 4.78 17.09 -21.72
N ASP A 375 3.64 17.72 -21.99
CA ASP A 375 3.56 19.01 -22.67
C ASP A 375 3.49 20.16 -21.65
N GLU A 376 4.50 21.04 -21.66
CA GLU A 376 4.61 22.16 -20.72
C GLU A 376 3.44 23.15 -20.85
N GLU A 377 2.98 23.45 -22.06
CA GLU A 377 1.88 24.40 -22.28
C GLU A 377 0.54 23.81 -21.78
N GLU A 378 0.34 22.51 -21.99
CA GLU A 378 -0.83 21.79 -21.47
C GLU A 378 -0.85 21.79 -19.93
N VAL A 379 0.29 21.52 -19.29
CA VAL A 379 0.43 21.56 -17.81
C VAL A 379 0.07 22.94 -17.29
N VAL A 380 0.68 24.01 -17.83
CA VAL A 380 0.43 25.40 -17.38
C VAL A 380 -1.04 25.79 -17.55
N ASN A 381 -1.64 25.46 -18.70
CA ASN A 381 -3.05 25.78 -18.96
C ASN A 381 -4.00 25.02 -18.02
N THR A 382 -3.70 23.76 -17.72
CA THR A 382 -4.47 22.92 -16.80
C THR A 382 -4.41 23.45 -15.37
N VAL A 383 -3.20 23.78 -14.90
CA VAL A 383 -2.93 24.37 -13.58
C VAL A 383 -3.71 25.67 -13.40
N ARG A 384 -3.63 26.60 -14.36
CA ARG A 384 -4.36 27.88 -14.31
C ARG A 384 -5.87 27.68 -14.24
N LYS A 385 -6.42 26.73 -15.01
CA LYS A 385 -7.86 26.40 -14.96
C LYS A 385 -8.27 25.84 -13.60
N MET A 386 -7.47 24.95 -13.02
CA MET A 386 -7.72 24.39 -11.70
C MET A 386 -7.74 25.45 -10.59
N ILE A 387 -6.76 26.37 -10.60
CA ILE A 387 -6.70 27.48 -9.64
C ILE A 387 -7.92 28.39 -9.79
N LYS A 388 -8.24 28.76 -11.03
CA LYS A 388 -9.36 29.67 -11.33
C LYS A 388 -10.72 29.07 -10.95
N ASN A 389 -10.97 27.81 -11.32
CA ASN A 389 -12.31 27.21 -11.22
C ASN A 389 -12.55 26.50 -9.88
N HIS A 390 -11.50 26.01 -9.23
CA HIS A 390 -11.61 25.16 -8.04
C HIS A 390 -10.81 25.69 -6.85
N HIS A 391 -10.18 26.86 -6.96
CA HIS A 391 -9.38 27.48 -5.90
C HIS A 391 -8.29 26.54 -5.35
N VAL A 392 -7.67 25.79 -6.26
CA VAL A 392 -6.56 24.89 -5.93
C VAL A 392 -5.39 25.67 -5.33
N THR A 393 -4.83 25.13 -4.25
CA THR A 393 -3.73 25.73 -3.46
C THR A 393 -2.53 24.80 -3.29
N ALA A 394 -2.63 23.55 -3.76
CA ALA A 394 -1.51 22.62 -3.94
C ALA A 394 -1.80 21.57 -5.02
N PHE A 395 -0.77 20.87 -5.48
CA PHE A 395 -0.89 19.88 -6.55
C PHE A 395 -0.36 18.50 -6.16
N ALA A 396 -0.96 17.48 -6.75
CA ALA A 396 -0.48 16.10 -6.70
C ALA A 396 -0.28 15.58 -8.11
N VAL A 397 0.85 14.91 -8.38
CA VAL A 397 1.22 14.41 -9.71
C VAL A 397 1.49 12.92 -9.63
N SER A 398 0.89 12.12 -10.51
CA SER A 398 1.15 10.68 -10.59
C SER A 398 1.08 10.18 -12.02
N GLY A 399 2.11 9.48 -12.48
CA GLY A 399 2.15 8.85 -13.81
C GLY A 399 2.23 7.33 -13.71
N TYR A 400 1.74 6.61 -14.72
CA TYR A 400 1.57 5.14 -14.71
C TYR A 400 2.80 4.37 -14.19
N ALA A 401 3.96 4.57 -14.81
CA ALA A 401 5.22 3.91 -14.46
C ALA A 401 6.19 4.82 -13.69
N GLY A 402 5.67 5.84 -12.97
CA GLY A 402 6.50 6.80 -12.23
C GLY A 402 7.42 6.18 -11.17
N ALA A 403 7.02 5.05 -10.57
CA ALA A 403 7.87 4.29 -9.63
C ALA A 403 9.06 3.59 -10.30
N VAL A 404 9.00 3.36 -11.63
CA VAL A 404 10.09 2.78 -12.42
C VAL A 404 10.96 3.90 -12.99
N ASN A 405 10.34 4.91 -13.60
CA ASN A 405 11.01 6.09 -14.13
C ASN A 405 10.27 7.37 -13.69
N PRO A 406 10.82 8.13 -12.73
CA PRO A 406 10.15 9.31 -12.16
C PRO A 406 10.24 10.57 -13.03
N ALA A 407 10.88 10.51 -14.21
CA ALA A 407 11.20 11.70 -15.01
C ALA A 407 9.99 12.58 -15.35
N HIS A 408 8.85 11.98 -15.74
CA HIS A 408 7.63 12.73 -16.08
C HIS A 408 7.03 13.43 -14.87
N GLU A 409 6.92 12.73 -13.73
CA GLU A 409 6.38 13.32 -12.51
C GLU A 409 7.23 14.51 -12.04
N LEU A 410 8.56 14.37 -12.10
CA LEU A 410 9.50 15.44 -11.75
C LEU A 410 9.43 16.64 -12.70
N ALA A 411 9.33 16.40 -14.00
CA ALA A 411 9.21 17.48 -15.00
C ALA A 411 7.93 18.30 -14.79
N VAL A 412 6.80 17.63 -14.61
CA VAL A 412 5.51 18.29 -14.33
C VAL A 412 5.57 19.06 -13.01
N LYS A 413 6.20 18.48 -11.96
CA LYS A 413 6.42 19.17 -10.69
C LYS A 413 7.22 20.46 -10.83
N GLU A 414 8.29 20.45 -11.61
CA GLU A 414 9.12 21.63 -11.87
C GLU A 414 8.33 22.73 -12.58
N ILE A 415 7.54 22.38 -13.60
CA ILE A 415 6.67 23.31 -14.34
C ILE A 415 5.65 23.97 -13.40
N ILE A 416 4.93 23.18 -12.60
CA ILE A 416 3.93 23.70 -11.66
C ILE A 416 4.58 24.63 -10.63
N ARG A 417 5.72 24.23 -10.06
CA ARG A 417 6.45 25.06 -9.08
C ARG A 417 6.90 26.38 -9.68
N LYS A 418 7.42 26.38 -10.91
CA LYS A 418 7.85 27.59 -11.61
C LYS A 418 6.67 28.53 -11.92
N GLU A 419 5.53 27.98 -12.30
CA GLU A 419 4.32 28.76 -12.63
C GLU A 419 3.61 29.33 -11.39
N THR A 420 3.58 28.58 -10.28
CA THR A 420 2.67 28.88 -9.15
C THR A 420 3.36 29.14 -7.82
N GLY A 421 4.60 28.67 -7.63
CA GLY A 421 5.26 28.61 -6.33
C GLY A 421 4.61 27.66 -5.31
N MET A 422 3.54 26.94 -5.68
CA MET A 422 2.78 26.09 -4.77
C MET A 422 3.48 24.75 -4.50
N PHE A 423 3.07 24.09 -3.40
CA PHE A 423 3.53 22.75 -3.08
C PHE A 423 3.02 21.73 -4.10
N VAL A 424 3.91 20.81 -4.48
CA VAL A 424 3.62 19.73 -5.41
C VAL A 424 4.17 18.42 -4.85
N SER A 425 3.29 17.43 -4.66
CA SER A 425 3.66 16.08 -4.23
C SER A 425 3.62 15.12 -5.42
N CYS A 426 4.68 14.34 -5.63
CA CYS A 426 4.69 13.30 -6.66
C CYS A 426 4.45 11.91 -6.07
N GLY A 427 3.76 11.04 -6.81
CA GLY A 427 3.47 9.67 -6.40
C GLY A 427 4.73 8.85 -6.11
N HIS A 428 5.75 8.95 -6.95
CA HIS A 428 7.03 8.22 -6.78
C HIS A 428 7.83 8.66 -5.55
N GLU A 429 7.61 9.88 -5.04
CA GLU A 429 8.35 10.38 -3.87
C GLU A 429 7.90 9.69 -2.58
N LEU A 430 6.65 9.21 -2.56
CA LEU A 430 5.96 8.67 -1.39
C LEU A 430 5.79 7.14 -1.45
N SER A 431 5.91 6.53 -2.64
CA SER A 431 5.68 5.10 -2.80
C SER A 431 6.38 4.49 -4.02
N ASP A 432 7.04 3.36 -3.79
CA ASP A 432 7.66 2.52 -4.83
C ASP A 432 6.68 1.51 -5.47
N SER A 433 5.40 1.55 -5.08
CA SER A 433 4.36 0.67 -5.63
C SER A 433 4.13 0.93 -7.11
N LEU A 434 3.82 -0.09 -7.90
CA LEU A 434 3.41 0.08 -9.31
C LEU A 434 1.96 0.56 -9.47
N ASN A 435 1.14 0.55 -8.42
CA ASN A 435 -0.25 1.01 -8.47
C ASN A 435 -0.35 2.55 -8.51
N PHE A 436 -0.40 3.12 -9.71
CA PHE A 436 -0.40 4.58 -9.91
C PHE A 436 -1.61 5.29 -9.31
N GLN A 437 -2.76 4.61 -9.20
CA GLN A 437 -3.98 5.18 -8.61
C GLN A 437 -3.80 5.38 -7.10
N THR A 438 -3.30 4.37 -6.40
CA THR A 438 -3.00 4.48 -4.97
C THR A 438 -1.86 5.48 -4.71
N ARG A 439 -0.85 5.56 -5.59
CA ARG A 439 0.17 6.62 -5.53
C ARG A 439 -0.43 8.01 -5.70
N ALA A 440 -1.34 8.20 -6.65
CA ALA A 440 -2.03 9.47 -6.87
C ALA A 440 -2.83 9.92 -5.65
N VAL A 441 -3.60 9.01 -5.05
CA VAL A 441 -4.35 9.29 -3.81
C VAL A 441 -3.39 9.63 -2.68
N THR A 442 -2.30 8.90 -2.52
CA THR A 442 -1.29 9.17 -1.47
C THR A 442 -0.63 10.54 -1.68
N ALA A 443 -0.27 10.91 -2.92
CA ALA A 443 0.28 12.23 -3.25
C ALA A 443 -0.73 13.36 -3.00
N MET A 444 -2.01 13.13 -3.29
CA MET A 444 -3.07 14.10 -3.00
C MET A 444 -3.25 14.32 -1.50
N LEU A 445 -3.31 13.24 -0.71
CA LEU A 445 -3.43 13.35 0.75
C LEU A 445 -2.19 14.04 1.36
N ASN A 446 -0.99 13.73 0.86
CA ASN A 446 0.23 14.41 1.27
C ASN A 446 0.15 15.92 1.00
N ALA A 447 -0.13 16.30 -0.25
CA ALA A 447 -0.27 17.69 -0.65
C ALA A 447 -1.30 18.43 0.20
N ARG A 448 -2.42 17.78 0.55
CA ARG A 448 -3.48 18.38 1.38
C ARG A 448 -3.03 18.77 2.79
N ILE A 449 -2.10 18.02 3.39
CA ILE A 449 -1.73 18.16 4.82
C ILE A 449 -0.56 19.12 5.03
N ILE A 450 0.30 19.34 4.02
CA ILE A 450 1.53 20.14 4.10
C ILE A 450 1.38 21.44 4.91
N PRO A 451 0.40 22.33 4.64
CA PRO A 451 0.34 23.63 5.31
C PRO A 451 0.08 23.51 6.81
N ARG A 452 -0.70 22.50 7.21
CA ARG A 452 -1.05 22.29 8.61
C ARG A 452 0.15 21.81 9.42
N LEU A 453 0.87 20.81 8.91
CA LEU A 453 2.07 20.32 9.60
C LEU A 453 3.19 21.37 9.58
N ALA A 454 3.35 22.10 8.47
CA ALA A 454 4.29 23.22 8.39
C ALA A 454 3.97 24.31 9.43
N SER A 455 2.70 24.68 9.59
CA SER A 455 2.28 25.64 10.62
C SER A 455 2.57 25.14 12.03
N LEU A 456 2.27 23.87 12.33
CA LEU A 456 2.56 23.26 13.64
C LEU A 456 4.06 23.32 13.95
N LEU A 457 4.92 22.95 12.99
CA LEU A 457 6.37 22.98 13.17
C LEU A 457 6.89 24.40 13.36
N LEU A 458 6.39 25.38 12.60
CA LEU A 458 6.72 26.79 12.78
C LEU A 458 6.28 27.32 14.15
N ASP A 459 5.10 26.93 14.62
CA ASP A 459 4.61 27.33 15.94
C ASP A 459 5.43 26.71 17.07
N LEU A 460 5.84 25.45 16.93
CA LEU A 460 6.78 24.81 17.84
C LEU A 460 8.13 25.54 17.86
N GLU A 461 8.70 25.84 16.68
CA GLU A 461 9.96 26.58 16.55
C GLU A 461 9.89 27.97 17.24
N LYS A 462 8.76 28.69 17.12
CA LYS A 462 8.54 29.98 17.82
C LYS A 462 8.53 29.82 19.34
N VAL A 463 7.83 28.79 19.85
CA VAL A 463 7.78 28.54 21.30
C VAL A 463 9.16 28.17 21.83
N MET A 464 9.89 27.31 21.12
CA MET A 464 11.25 26.92 21.46
C MET A 464 12.19 28.12 21.51
N ALA A 465 12.14 29.00 20.51
CA ALA A 465 12.94 30.23 20.49
C ALA A 465 12.62 31.15 21.67
N GLY A 466 11.34 31.29 22.03
CA GLY A 466 10.91 32.08 23.19
C GLY A 466 11.35 31.51 24.55
N LEU A 467 11.71 30.22 24.60
CA LEU A 467 12.22 29.53 25.80
C LEU A 467 13.72 29.23 25.71
N THR A 468 14.43 29.76 24.71
CA THR A 468 15.88 29.55 24.51
C THR A 468 16.26 28.08 24.31
N ILE A 469 15.41 27.31 23.61
CA ILE A 469 15.69 25.92 23.23
C ILE A 469 16.26 25.92 21.81
N GLU A 470 17.53 25.52 21.65
CA GLU A 470 18.23 25.55 20.36
C GLU A 470 18.27 24.19 19.64
N ALA A 471 17.72 23.14 20.26
CA ALA A 471 17.72 21.78 19.75
C ALA A 471 17.01 21.61 18.39
N PRO A 472 17.47 20.68 17.54
CA PRO A 472 16.76 20.28 16.32
C PRO A 472 15.45 19.55 16.65
N VAL A 473 14.51 19.60 15.70
CA VAL A 473 13.22 18.94 15.79
C VAL A 473 13.16 17.73 14.85
N VAL A 474 12.78 16.58 15.40
CA VAL A 474 12.41 15.37 14.67
C VAL A 474 10.94 15.05 14.89
N VAL A 475 10.32 14.35 13.94
CA VAL A 475 8.90 14.01 13.93
C VAL A 475 8.74 12.50 13.81
N VAL A 476 7.83 11.94 14.58
CA VAL A 476 7.49 10.52 14.54
C VAL A 476 6.66 10.22 13.29
N LYS A 477 6.98 9.11 12.61
CA LYS A 477 6.21 8.55 11.50
C LYS A 477 5.22 7.49 11.99
N GLY A 478 4.25 7.16 11.14
CA GLY A 478 3.27 6.11 11.38
C GLY A 478 3.85 4.70 11.49
N ASP A 479 5.11 4.48 11.11
CA ASP A 479 5.83 3.23 11.30
C ASP A 479 6.63 3.19 12.63
N GLY A 480 6.48 4.22 13.47
CA GLY A 480 7.18 4.39 14.75
C GLY A 480 8.60 4.95 14.65
N THR A 481 9.06 5.28 13.45
CA THR A 481 10.44 5.75 13.23
C THR A 481 10.49 7.26 13.06
N LEU A 482 11.67 7.86 13.22
CA LEU A 482 11.84 9.33 13.20
C LEU A 482 12.25 9.86 11.82
N MET A 483 11.82 11.09 11.53
CA MET A 483 12.30 11.89 10.41
C MET A 483 12.55 13.34 10.84
N GLY A 484 13.47 14.05 10.19
CA GLY A 484 13.72 15.47 10.49
C GLY A 484 12.53 16.37 10.12
N ALA A 485 12.39 17.51 10.79
CA ALA A 485 11.29 18.46 10.55
C ALA A 485 11.14 18.89 9.08
N GLU A 486 12.24 19.10 8.34
CA GLU A 486 12.19 19.46 6.92
C GLU A 486 11.61 18.32 6.06
N MET A 487 11.98 17.07 6.34
CA MET A 487 11.39 15.91 5.66
C MET A 487 9.91 15.76 6.01
N ALA A 488 9.54 16.03 7.27
CA ALA A 488 8.15 16.02 7.71
C ALA A 488 7.30 17.07 6.98
N LYS A 489 7.84 18.27 6.71
CA LYS A 489 7.16 19.32 5.92
C LYS A 489 6.90 18.86 4.48
N GLU A 490 7.80 18.11 3.86
CA GLU A 490 7.63 17.58 2.51
C GLU A 490 6.71 16.33 2.47
N ARG A 491 6.72 15.53 3.53
CA ARG A 491 6.06 14.21 3.59
C ARG A 491 5.13 14.05 4.81
N PRO A 492 4.20 14.99 5.06
CA PRO A 492 3.30 14.91 6.21
C PRO A 492 2.42 13.66 6.20
N VAL A 493 2.18 13.03 5.05
CA VAL A 493 1.40 11.79 4.97
C VAL A 493 2.07 10.64 5.73
N GLU A 494 3.40 10.68 5.90
CA GLU A 494 4.12 9.66 6.69
C GLU A 494 3.91 9.81 8.20
N THR A 495 3.31 10.91 8.70
CA THR A 495 2.99 11.10 10.13
C THR A 495 1.59 10.60 10.50
N ILE A 496 0.84 10.03 9.56
CA ILE A 496 -0.44 9.38 9.84
C ILE A 496 -0.21 8.26 10.86
N LEU A 497 -1.02 8.23 11.92
CA LEU A 497 -0.89 7.30 13.05
C LEU A 497 0.44 7.43 13.82
N SER A 498 1.14 8.56 13.73
CA SER A 498 2.39 8.79 14.48
C SER A 498 2.19 8.84 15.99
N GLY A 499 1.08 9.41 16.48
CA GLY A 499 0.71 9.41 17.90
C GLY A 499 0.62 7.98 18.45
N PRO A 500 -0.30 7.14 17.93
CA PRO A 500 -0.39 5.73 18.32
C PRO A 500 0.92 4.95 18.18
N SER A 501 1.73 5.28 17.17
CA SER A 501 3.05 4.65 17.00
C SER A 501 4.04 5.04 18.09
N ALA A 502 4.03 6.31 18.50
CA ALA A 502 4.78 6.79 19.65
C ALA A 502 4.27 6.13 20.94
N SER A 503 2.95 5.97 21.09
CA SER A 503 2.34 5.25 22.22
C SER A 503 2.93 3.84 22.38
N VAL A 504 2.96 3.05 21.30
CA VAL A 504 3.53 1.69 21.35
C VAL A 504 5.03 1.70 21.61
N ALA A 505 5.78 2.63 21.01
CA ALA A 505 7.20 2.80 21.29
C ALA A 505 7.45 3.11 22.78
N GLY A 506 6.62 3.98 23.38
CA GLY A 506 6.67 4.35 24.79
C GLY A 506 6.31 3.19 25.72
N ALA A 507 5.22 2.48 25.45
CA ALA A 507 4.83 1.28 26.22
C ALA A 507 5.95 0.24 26.29
N ARG A 508 6.56 -0.03 25.13
CA ARG A 508 7.69 -0.95 24.99
C ARG A 508 8.92 -0.46 25.76
N HIS A 509 9.26 0.83 25.63
CA HIS A 509 10.42 1.42 26.30
C HIS A 509 10.26 1.44 27.83
N LEU A 510 9.07 1.78 28.33
CA LEU A 510 8.79 1.90 29.76
C LEU A 510 8.68 0.56 30.48
N THR A 511 8.29 -0.51 29.79
CA THR A 511 8.05 -1.82 30.41
C THR A 511 9.12 -2.86 30.10
N GLY A 512 9.83 -2.72 28.97
CA GLY A 512 10.77 -3.74 28.48
C GLY A 512 10.10 -5.05 28.04
N ILE A 513 8.76 -5.12 28.02
CA ILE A 513 8.03 -6.34 27.64
C ILE A 513 8.03 -6.44 26.11
N GLU A 514 8.50 -7.58 25.59
CA GLU A 514 8.63 -7.81 24.14
C GLU A 514 7.37 -8.39 23.49
N ASN A 515 6.51 -9.02 24.29
CA ASN A 515 5.32 -9.73 23.83
C ASN A 515 4.10 -9.31 24.67
N ALA A 516 3.25 -8.43 24.13
CA ALA A 516 2.14 -7.82 24.85
C ALA A 516 1.03 -7.35 23.90
N LEU A 517 -0.16 -7.08 24.43
CA LEU A 517 -1.08 -6.14 23.81
C LEU A 517 -0.84 -4.75 24.40
N VAL A 518 -0.80 -3.73 23.58
CA VAL A 518 -0.70 -2.33 24.02
C VAL A 518 -2.04 -1.66 23.78
N VAL A 519 -2.52 -0.91 24.77
CA VAL A 519 -3.71 -0.07 24.66
C VAL A 519 -3.41 1.35 25.14
N ASP A 520 -3.59 2.32 24.24
CA ASP A 520 -3.53 3.74 24.53
C ASP A 520 -4.96 4.30 24.58
N MET A 521 -5.46 4.57 25.78
CA MET A 521 -6.74 5.23 25.94
C MET A 521 -6.50 6.72 26.19
N GLY A 522 -6.87 7.55 25.21
CA GLY A 522 -6.81 9.00 25.32
C GLY A 522 -8.14 9.61 25.79
N GLY A 523 -8.27 10.93 25.61
CA GLY A 523 -9.55 11.62 25.83
C GLY A 523 -10.59 11.34 24.74
N THR A 524 -10.16 10.93 23.54
CA THR A 524 -11.05 10.82 22.36
C THR A 524 -11.19 9.38 21.87
N THR A 525 -10.07 8.68 21.78
CA THR A 525 -9.95 7.37 21.14
C THR A 525 -9.19 6.41 22.03
N THR A 526 -9.38 5.12 21.74
CA THR A 526 -8.59 4.03 22.27
C THR A 526 -7.88 3.37 21.10
N ASP A 527 -6.55 3.35 21.13
CA ASP A 527 -5.71 2.75 20.11
C ASP A 527 -5.11 1.44 20.66
N THR A 528 -5.24 0.33 19.94
CA THR A 528 -4.71 -0.98 20.35
C THR A 528 -3.75 -1.57 19.33
N ALA A 529 -2.67 -2.18 19.82
CA ALA A 529 -1.64 -2.80 19.01
C ALA A 529 -1.14 -4.12 19.59
N GLY A 530 -0.78 -5.07 18.74
CA GLY A 530 -0.07 -6.28 19.13
C GLY A 530 1.44 -6.08 19.07
N LEU A 531 2.13 -6.36 20.17
CA LEU A 531 3.59 -6.41 20.23
C LEU A 531 4.04 -7.88 20.26
N LEU A 532 4.89 -8.24 19.30
CA LEU A 532 5.43 -9.57 19.10
C LEU A 532 6.93 -9.49 18.86
N ASP A 533 7.72 -10.18 19.68
CA ASP A 533 9.20 -10.18 19.59
C ASP A 533 9.78 -8.76 19.46
N ASN A 534 9.29 -7.84 20.30
CA ASN A 534 9.71 -6.44 20.36
C ASN A 534 9.36 -5.62 19.09
N GLN A 535 8.48 -6.14 18.22
CA GLN A 535 8.03 -5.53 16.99
C GLN A 535 6.51 -5.45 16.90
N VAL A 536 6.04 -4.45 16.17
CA VAL A 536 4.63 -4.32 15.78
C VAL A 536 4.56 -4.62 14.29
N SER A 537 3.55 -5.38 13.87
CA SER A 537 3.31 -5.63 12.45
C SER A 537 3.10 -4.32 11.69
N LEU A 538 3.68 -4.24 10.49
CA LEU A 538 3.43 -3.15 9.56
C LEU A 538 2.36 -3.59 8.57
N ASN A 539 1.47 -2.67 8.22
CA ASN A 539 0.58 -2.90 7.08
C ASN A 539 1.35 -2.71 5.76
N GLU A 540 1.99 -3.78 5.27
CA GLU A 540 2.81 -3.78 4.04
C GLU A 540 2.02 -3.39 2.77
N SER A 541 0.71 -3.61 2.77
CA SER A 541 -0.18 -3.20 1.67
C SER A 541 -0.55 -1.71 1.69
N GLY A 542 -0.18 -1.01 2.75
CA GLY A 542 -0.51 0.38 3.03
C GLY A 542 -1.78 0.54 3.86
N SER A 543 -1.81 1.57 4.71
CA SER A 543 -2.90 1.81 5.66
C SER A 543 -4.17 2.34 4.99
N LYS A 544 -5.33 2.03 5.57
CA LYS A 544 -6.62 2.61 5.19
C LYS A 544 -7.00 3.67 6.21
N VAL A 545 -7.07 4.93 5.79
CA VAL A 545 -7.36 6.07 6.69
C VAL A 545 -8.39 6.98 6.03
N GLY A 546 -9.44 7.37 6.77
CA GLY A 546 -10.53 8.20 6.23
C GLY A 546 -11.24 7.59 5.01
N GLY A 547 -11.30 6.26 4.92
CA GLY A 547 -11.86 5.55 3.75
C GLY A 547 -10.91 5.42 2.55
N HIS A 548 -9.76 6.10 2.56
CA HIS A 548 -8.76 6.04 1.49
C HIS A 548 -7.73 4.93 1.74
N ARG A 549 -7.44 4.11 0.72
CA ARG A 549 -6.26 3.23 0.72
C ARG A 549 -5.04 4.07 0.37
N THR A 550 -4.06 4.10 1.27
CA THR A 550 -2.78 4.79 1.06
C THR A 550 -1.66 3.77 0.87
N HIS A 551 -0.49 4.21 0.42
CA HIS A 551 0.75 3.41 0.45
C HIS A 551 1.62 3.68 1.68
N VAL A 552 1.16 4.51 2.62
CA VAL A 552 1.90 4.77 3.85
C VAL A 552 1.91 3.50 4.68
N LYS A 553 3.11 3.00 4.94
CA LYS A 553 3.33 1.91 5.89
C LYS A 553 3.13 2.49 7.28
N ALA A 554 2.10 2.04 7.97
CA ALA A 554 1.86 2.37 9.36
C ALA A 554 1.84 1.08 10.19
N LEU A 555 2.07 1.23 11.49
CA LEU A 555 1.86 0.18 12.46
C LEU A 555 0.40 -0.31 12.37
N ASP A 556 0.23 -1.61 12.55
CA ASP A 556 -1.07 -2.28 12.57
C ASP A 556 -1.80 -2.02 13.89
N ILE A 557 -2.54 -0.92 13.89
CA ILE A 557 -3.23 -0.36 15.05
C ILE A 557 -4.73 -0.32 14.78
N ARG A 558 -5.52 -0.74 15.76
CA ARG A 558 -6.97 -0.55 15.75
C ARG A 558 -7.33 0.66 16.59
N THR A 559 -8.26 1.47 16.10
CA THR A 559 -8.74 2.67 16.80
C THR A 559 -10.24 2.56 17.02
N GLU A 560 -10.67 2.72 18.27
CA GLU A 560 -12.08 2.76 18.67
C GLU A 560 -12.44 4.16 19.23
N GLY A 561 -13.67 4.62 19.00
CA GLY A 561 -14.18 5.94 19.42
C GLY A 561 -14.49 6.06 20.91
N LEU A 562 -13.64 5.49 21.75
CA LEU A 562 -13.79 5.41 23.20
C LEU A 562 -12.61 6.11 23.89
N GLY A 563 -12.88 7.07 24.76
CA GLY A 563 -11.87 7.76 25.56
C GLY A 563 -12.49 8.38 26.79
N GLY A 564 -11.67 9.07 27.59
CA GLY A 564 -12.14 9.76 28.80
C GLY A 564 -13.21 10.82 28.54
N ASP A 565 -13.16 11.48 27.38
CA ASP A 565 -14.05 12.58 27.00
C ASP A 565 -15.09 12.15 25.94
N SER A 566 -15.32 10.83 25.80
CA SER A 566 -16.40 10.30 24.97
C SER A 566 -17.75 10.76 25.49
N GLN A 567 -18.57 11.29 24.60
CA GLN A 567 -19.86 11.84 24.96
C GLN A 567 -20.81 10.76 25.47
N ILE A 568 -21.47 11.04 26.59
CA ILE A 568 -22.55 10.22 27.12
C ILE A 568 -23.89 10.89 26.79
N LEU A 569 -24.77 10.14 26.13
CA LEU A 569 -26.15 10.55 25.84
C LEU A 569 -27.13 9.51 26.34
N PHE A 570 -28.27 9.98 26.83
CA PHE A 570 -29.48 9.17 26.97
C PHE A 570 -30.40 9.44 25.77
N GLU A 571 -30.76 8.38 25.03
CA GLU A 571 -31.65 8.44 23.87
C GLU A 571 -32.47 7.15 23.78
N LYS A 572 -33.79 7.28 23.55
CA LYS A 572 -34.70 6.12 23.37
C LYS A 572 -34.63 5.07 24.49
N GLY A 573 -34.40 5.49 25.73
CA GLY A 573 -34.36 4.60 26.89
C GLY A 573 -32.99 4.01 27.21
N GLU A 574 -31.96 4.29 26.41
CA GLU A 574 -30.62 3.73 26.59
C GLU A 574 -29.54 4.81 26.68
N PHE A 575 -28.48 4.49 27.42
CA PHE A 575 -27.25 5.28 27.41
C PHE A 575 -26.31 4.86 26.28
N LEU A 576 -25.81 5.83 25.54
CA LEU A 576 -24.83 5.72 24.48
C LEU A 576 -23.53 6.43 24.93
N ILE A 577 -22.38 5.81 24.67
CA ILE A 577 -21.06 6.38 24.93
C ILE A 577 -20.32 6.48 23.61
N GLY A 578 -19.86 7.68 23.25
CA GLY A 578 -19.19 7.93 21.96
C GLY A 578 -20.13 7.80 20.75
N PRO A 579 -19.60 7.80 19.52
CA PRO A 579 -18.18 8.02 19.17
C PRO A 579 -17.79 9.51 19.20
N ARG A 580 -18.75 10.42 19.39
CA ARG A 580 -18.47 11.87 19.46
C ARG A 580 -17.72 12.19 20.76
N ARG A 581 -16.79 13.12 20.65
CA ARG A 581 -16.09 13.74 21.80
C ARG A 581 -16.74 15.08 22.15
N VAL A 582 -16.80 15.38 23.44
CA VAL A 582 -17.15 16.71 23.99
C VAL A 582 -16.19 17.09 25.11
N ALA A 583 -16.09 18.37 25.46
CA ALA A 583 -15.37 18.77 26.66
C ALA A 583 -16.16 18.32 27.92
N PRO A 584 -15.48 17.82 28.97
CA PRO A 584 -16.14 17.46 30.23
C PRO A 584 -16.89 18.65 30.84
N VAL A 585 -18.06 18.39 31.44
CA VAL A 585 -18.83 19.45 32.12
C VAL A 585 -18.15 19.93 33.40
N SER A 586 -17.37 19.08 34.08
CA SER A 586 -16.49 19.46 35.19
C SER A 586 -15.48 20.54 34.78
N TRP A 587 -14.87 20.39 33.60
CA TRP A 587 -13.98 21.42 33.04
C TRP A 587 -14.73 22.72 32.74
N LEU A 588 -15.94 22.62 32.16
CA LEU A 588 -16.78 23.79 31.87
C LEU A 588 -17.10 24.58 33.15
N GLY A 589 -17.52 23.90 34.23
CA GLY A 589 -17.81 24.55 35.52
C GLY A 589 -16.62 25.31 36.08
N ALA A 590 -15.43 24.70 36.02
CA ALA A 590 -14.20 25.32 36.51
C ALA A 590 -13.74 26.54 35.70
N GLN A 591 -13.97 26.55 34.38
CA GLN A 591 -13.56 27.66 33.50
C GLN A 591 -14.62 28.76 33.37
N HIS A 592 -15.90 28.40 33.48
CA HIS A 592 -17.02 29.30 33.23
C HIS A 592 -18.10 29.16 34.33
N PRO A 593 -17.90 29.81 35.50
CA PRO A 593 -18.87 29.75 36.59
C PRO A 593 -20.28 30.20 36.20
N SER A 594 -20.42 31.04 35.17
CA SER A 594 -21.73 31.46 34.62
C SER A 594 -22.54 30.33 33.99
N ALA A 595 -21.92 29.18 33.70
CA ALA A 595 -22.58 27.98 33.19
C ALA A 595 -23.62 27.41 34.16
N ALA A 596 -23.55 27.76 35.46
CA ALA A 596 -24.55 27.35 36.45
C ALA A 596 -25.98 27.77 36.03
N ARG A 597 -26.13 28.93 35.38
CA ARG A 597 -27.44 29.39 34.85
C ARG A 597 -28.00 28.48 33.77
N THR A 598 -27.14 27.82 33.00
CA THR A 598 -27.57 26.84 32.00
C THR A 598 -28.12 25.57 32.64
N ILE A 599 -27.55 25.13 33.77
CA ILE A 599 -28.10 24.02 34.56
C ILE A 599 -29.51 24.38 35.07
N GLU A 600 -29.68 25.59 35.62
CA GLU A 600 -30.98 26.09 36.07
C GLU A 600 -32.01 26.14 34.94
N TYR A 601 -31.62 26.63 33.75
CA TYR A 601 -32.47 26.62 32.57
C TYR A 601 -32.95 25.22 32.21
N MET A 602 -32.01 24.25 32.13
CA MET A 602 -32.36 22.86 31.80
C MET A 602 -33.25 22.23 32.86
N ASN A 603 -33.00 22.51 34.14
CA ASN A 603 -33.81 22.01 35.25
C ASN A 603 -35.27 22.48 35.15
N HIS A 604 -35.49 23.76 34.78
CA HIS A 604 -36.85 24.29 34.55
C HIS A 604 -37.54 23.72 33.30
N ASN A 605 -36.76 23.19 32.34
CA ASN A 605 -37.25 22.71 31.04
C ASN A 605 -37.04 21.21 30.84
N LEU A 606 -36.93 20.42 31.92
CA LEU A 606 -36.63 18.97 31.89
C LEU A 606 -37.54 18.17 30.95
N ASN A 607 -38.81 18.55 30.84
CA ASN A 607 -39.79 17.89 29.97
C ASN A 607 -39.37 17.88 28.49
N ARG A 608 -38.58 18.86 28.04
CA ARG A 608 -38.06 18.95 26.66
C ARG A 608 -37.00 17.90 26.31
N TYR A 609 -36.44 17.21 27.31
CA TYR A 609 -35.34 16.26 27.13
C TYR A 609 -35.72 14.79 27.39
N SER A 610 -37.01 14.52 27.63
CA SER A 610 -37.53 13.20 28.02
C SER A 610 -37.19 12.05 27.06
N THR A 611 -37.05 12.33 25.76
CA THR A 611 -36.75 11.30 24.73
C THR A 611 -35.28 11.25 24.33
N SER A 612 -34.57 12.38 24.44
CA SER A 612 -33.17 12.52 24.04
C SER A 612 -32.51 13.71 24.74
N THR A 613 -31.30 13.48 25.23
CA THR A 613 -30.48 14.47 25.93
C THR A 613 -29.56 15.26 24.99
N LYS A 614 -29.66 15.04 23.67
CA LYS A 614 -28.82 15.75 22.67
C LYS A 614 -28.88 17.28 22.81
N LYS A 615 -30.04 17.84 23.13
CA LYS A 615 -30.20 19.31 23.25
C LYS A 615 -29.65 19.88 24.56
N MET A 616 -29.31 19.04 25.54
CA MET A 616 -28.71 19.46 26.83
C MET A 616 -27.23 19.80 26.73
N GLN A 617 -26.59 19.47 25.61
CA GLN A 617 -25.18 19.78 25.39
C GLN A 617 -24.98 21.30 25.47
N ILE A 618 -23.89 21.73 26.11
CA ILE A 618 -23.60 23.14 26.37
C ILE A 618 -22.55 23.62 25.39
N LEU A 619 -22.80 24.75 24.74
CA LEU A 619 -21.84 25.40 23.85
C LEU A 619 -21.17 26.55 24.60
N VAL A 620 -19.86 26.69 24.38
CA VAL A 620 -19.07 27.80 24.93
C VAL A 620 -18.22 28.43 23.84
N HIS A 621 -18.13 29.77 23.85
CA HIS A 621 -17.24 30.50 22.97
C HIS A 621 -15.77 30.34 23.40
N THR A 622 -14.90 29.97 22.47
CA THR A 622 -13.48 29.64 22.76
C THR A 622 -12.52 30.82 22.63
N GLY A 623 -12.94 31.90 21.97
CA GLY A 623 -12.07 33.03 21.64
C GLY A 623 -11.14 32.83 20.44
N ALA A 624 -11.31 31.76 19.65
CA ALA A 624 -10.52 31.53 18.45
C ALA A 624 -10.68 32.67 17.42
N LYS A 625 -9.56 33.29 17.01
CA LYS A 625 -9.51 34.32 15.96
C LYS A 625 -9.16 33.67 14.62
N LYS A 626 -10.17 33.19 13.88
CA LYS A 626 -10.02 32.93 12.45
C LYS A 626 -10.71 34.04 11.67
N GLU A 627 -10.13 34.44 10.54
CA GLU A 627 -10.78 35.31 9.54
C GLU A 627 -11.90 34.55 8.82
N LEU A 628 -12.91 34.11 9.58
CA LEU A 628 -14.11 33.50 9.02
C LEU A 628 -15.15 34.60 8.85
N VAL A 629 -15.64 34.78 7.62
CA VAL A 629 -16.81 35.63 7.38
C VAL A 629 -18.03 34.89 7.89
N LEU A 630 -18.55 35.37 9.02
CA LEU A 630 -19.73 34.80 9.67
C LEU A 630 -21.01 35.21 8.93
N THR A 631 -21.98 34.31 8.91
CA THR A 631 -23.35 34.65 8.52
C THR A 631 -24.04 35.43 9.65
N PRO A 632 -25.11 36.18 9.39
CA PRO A 632 -25.82 36.92 10.43
C PRO A 632 -26.26 36.05 11.62
N LEU A 633 -26.71 34.82 11.35
CA LEU A 633 -27.11 33.87 12.39
C LEU A 633 -25.91 33.37 13.22
N GLU A 634 -24.77 33.14 12.60
CA GLU A 634 -23.55 32.77 13.33
C GLU A 634 -22.99 33.92 14.17
N GLU A 635 -23.05 35.17 13.67
CA GLU A 635 -22.70 36.35 14.46
C GLU A 635 -23.58 36.47 15.71
N GLN A 636 -24.89 36.25 15.55
CA GLN A 636 -25.84 36.23 16.66
C GLN A 636 -25.52 35.11 17.66
N ILE A 637 -25.25 33.89 17.19
CA ILE A 637 -24.87 32.76 18.05
C ILE A 637 -23.59 33.07 18.84
N ILE A 638 -22.56 33.58 18.17
CA ILE A 638 -21.30 33.96 18.83
C ILE A 638 -21.53 35.11 19.82
N GLY A 639 -22.39 36.06 19.50
CA GLY A 639 -22.80 37.14 20.42
C GLY A 639 -23.40 36.58 21.71
N LEU A 640 -24.38 35.68 21.60
CA LEU A 640 -25.02 35.02 22.74
C LEU A 640 -24.02 34.21 23.58
N LEU A 641 -23.16 33.42 22.93
CA LEU A 641 -22.18 32.57 23.62
C LEU A 641 -21.01 33.35 24.26
N LYS A 642 -20.80 34.61 23.87
CA LYS A 642 -19.86 35.51 24.55
C LYS A 642 -20.40 36.02 25.89
N GLU A 643 -21.72 36.09 26.05
CA GLU A 643 -22.32 36.49 27.33
C GLU A 643 -22.17 35.38 28.38
N ARG A 644 -22.47 34.14 27.99
CA ARG A 644 -22.28 32.94 28.80
C ARG A 644 -22.41 31.66 27.97
N PRO A 645 -21.96 30.51 28.50
CA PRO A 645 -22.33 29.22 27.96
C PRO A 645 -23.87 29.04 27.95
N MET A 646 -24.37 28.35 26.93
CA MET A 646 -25.80 28.04 26.77
C MET A 646 -26.00 26.61 26.27
N SER A 647 -27.08 25.95 26.67
CA SER A 647 -27.44 24.65 26.07
C SER A 647 -27.89 24.85 24.63
N ILE A 648 -27.86 23.80 23.81
CA ILE A 648 -28.35 23.89 22.42
C ILE A 648 -29.83 24.28 22.38
N ASP A 649 -30.63 23.72 23.30
CA ASP A 649 -32.04 24.08 23.45
C ASP A 649 -32.22 25.56 23.80
N GLU A 650 -31.47 26.05 24.79
CA GLU A 650 -31.49 27.44 25.21
C GLU A 650 -31.05 28.37 24.07
N LEU A 651 -29.95 28.03 23.39
CA LEU A 651 -29.43 28.80 22.27
C LEU A 651 -30.44 28.86 21.11
N ALA A 652 -31.14 27.78 20.81
CA ALA A 652 -32.17 27.77 19.76
C ALA A 652 -33.31 28.76 20.07
N VAL A 653 -33.73 28.83 21.34
CA VAL A 653 -34.75 29.78 21.79
C VAL A 653 -34.24 31.22 21.69
N HIS A 654 -33.02 31.50 22.16
CA HIS A 654 -32.44 32.85 22.13
C HIS A 654 -32.05 33.32 20.72
N ALA A 655 -31.72 32.38 19.82
CA ALA A 655 -31.45 32.66 18.43
C ALA A 655 -32.73 32.85 17.58
N ASP A 656 -33.92 32.65 18.18
CA ASP A 656 -35.23 32.71 17.52
C ASP A 656 -35.33 31.80 16.28
N VAL A 657 -34.81 30.57 16.41
CA VAL A 657 -34.89 29.55 15.35
C VAL A 657 -35.93 28.49 15.66
N LEU A 658 -36.59 27.97 14.62
CA LEU A 658 -37.68 26.99 14.75
C LEU A 658 -37.25 25.66 15.38
N SER A 659 -36.00 25.26 15.19
CA SER A 659 -35.43 24.02 15.72
C SER A 659 -33.93 24.18 15.91
N GLU A 660 -33.38 23.41 16.85
CA GLU A 660 -31.94 23.24 17.04
C GLU A 660 -31.20 22.80 15.76
N HIS A 661 -31.88 22.12 14.84
CA HIS A 661 -31.30 21.71 13.55
C HIS A 661 -31.02 22.90 12.62
N SER A 662 -31.65 24.05 12.88
CA SER A 662 -31.41 25.29 12.14
C SER A 662 -30.19 26.06 12.63
N LEU A 663 -29.56 25.65 13.75
CA LEU A 663 -28.33 26.27 14.23
C LEU A 663 -27.12 25.79 13.39
N PRO A 664 -26.37 26.69 12.73
CA PRO A 664 -25.19 26.35 11.93
C PRO A 664 -23.96 26.05 12.80
N LEU A 665 -24.08 25.09 13.73
CA LEU A 665 -23.05 24.81 14.73
C LEU A 665 -21.81 24.14 14.14
N ALA A 666 -21.97 23.28 13.14
CA ALA A 666 -20.87 22.49 12.59
C ALA A 666 -19.71 23.37 12.10
N ARG A 667 -20.01 24.42 11.31
CA ARG A 667 -19.00 25.33 10.77
C ARG A 667 -18.26 26.10 11.87
N LEU A 668 -18.97 26.49 12.93
CA LEU A 668 -18.36 27.17 14.09
C LEU A 668 -17.47 26.21 14.89
N GLU A 669 -17.86 24.95 15.05
CA GLU A 669 -17.07 23.90 15.72
C GLU A 669 -15.81 23.52 14.94
N GLU A 670 -15.95 23.30 13.62
CA GLU A 670 -14.84 23.01 12.68
C GLU A 670 -13.81 24.15 12.66
N ASN A 671 -14.27 25.39 12.87
CA ASN A 671 -13.41 26.56 12.97
C ASN A 671 -12.98 26.88 14.40
N PHE A 672 -13.27 25.99 15.35
CA PHE A 672 -12.95 26.10 16.77
C PHE A 672 -13.45 27.37 17.44
N MET A 673 -14.46 28.05 16.91
CA MET A 673 -15.04 29.28 17.50
C MET A 673 -15.94 28.98 18.70
N ILE A 674 -16.49 27.78 18.72
CA ILE A 674 -17.27 27.24 19.83
C ILE A 674 -16.75 25.85 20.21
N GLN A 675 -16.89 25.50 21.48
CA GLN A 675 -16.60 24.19 22.03
C GLN A 675 -17.88 23.62 22.62
N ARG A 676 -18.16 22.36 22.29
CA ARG A 676 -19.28 21.60 22.87
C ARG A 676 -18.84 20.87 24.11
N CYS A 677 -19.67 20.94 25.14
CA CYS A 677 -19.50 20.28 26.43
C CYS A 677 -20.70 19.35 26.71
N GLY A 678 -20.46 18.27 27.43
CA GLY A 678 -21.48 17.30 27.83
C GLY A 678 -20.92 16.30 28.83
N LEU A 679 -21.77 15.40 29.32
CA LEU A 679 -21.33 14.36 30.28
C LEU A 679 -20.35 13.39 29.61
N THR A 680 -19.28 13.03 30.32
CA THR A 680 -18.20 12.15 29.84
C THR A 680 -17.76 11.17 30.93
N PRO A 681 -17.06 10.06 30.61
CA PRO A 681 -16.39 9.22 31.60
C PRO A 681 -15.48 10.00 32.56
N THR A 682 -14.78 11.04 32.08
CA THR A 682 -13.98 11.94 32.91
C THR A 682 -14.84 12.63 34.00
N ASP A 683 -16.08 13.03 33.69
CA ASP A 683 -17.00 13.59 34.68
C ASP A 683 -17.48 12.54 35.68
N LEU A 684 -17.70 11.31 35.23
CA LEU A 684 -18.08 10.20 36.11
C LEU A 684 -16.97 9.89 37.13
N LEU A 685 -15.71 9.93 36.71
CA LEU A 685 -14.54 9.76 37.58
C LEU A 685 -14.43 10.90 38.62
N HIS A 686 -14.79 12.15 38.26
CA HIS A 686 -14.91 13.23 39.25
C HIS A 686 -16.01 12.93 40.27
N ILE A 687 -17.17 12.48 39.82
CA ILE A 687 -18.30 12.19 40.72
C ILE A 687 -17.98 11.02 41.66
N GLN A 688 -17.24 10.02 41.18
CA GLN A 688 -16.80 8.87 41.99
C GLN A 688 -15.65 9.21 42.95
N GLY A 689 -14.89 10.28 42.68
CA GLY A 689 -13.73 10.71 43.49
C GLY A 689 -12.39 10.13 43.04
N ASP A 690 -12.34 9.40 41.92
CA ASP A 690 -11.10 8.80 41.39
C ASP A 690 -10.23 9.83 40.65
N PHE A 691 -10.82 10.95 40.22
CA PHE A 691 -10.12 12.04 39.52
C PHE A 691 -10.73 13.41 39.86
N GLU A 692 -10.03 14.23 40.64
CA GLU A 692 -10.55 15.52 41.13
C GLU A 692 -9.69 16.70 40.67
N LYS A 693 -9.82 17.09 39.39
CA LYS A 693 -9.03 18.21 38.81
C LYS A 693 -9.85 19.47 38.57
N TRP A 694 -11.14 19.33 38.30
CA TRP A 694 -12.05 20.43 38.00
C TRP A 694 -13.30 20.38 38.87
N ASP A 695 -14.36 21.07 38.46
CA ASP A 695 -15.56 21.29 39.26
C ASP A 695 -16.44 20.03 39.34
N THR A 696 -16.23 19.26 40.41
CA THR A 696 -16.99 18.04 40.70
C THR A 696 -18.48 18.32 40.96
N ASP A 697 -18.81 19.46 41.58
CA ASP A 697 -20.19 19.79 41.92
C ASP A 697 -21.00 20.12 40.66
N PHE A 698 -20.39 20.81 39.71
CA PHE A 698 -21.00 21.06 38.40
C PHE A 698 -21.27 19.76 37.64
N ALA A 699 -20.32 18.83 37.62
CA ALA A 699 -20.50 17.50 37.03
C ALA A 699 -21.63 16.73 37.72
N ARG A 700 -21.69 16.74 39.05
CA ARG A 700 -22.76 16.09 39.84
C ARG A 700 -24.13 16.67 39.52
N GLY A 701 -24.23 17.99 39.40
CA GLY A 701 -25.47 18.69 39.01
C GLY A 701 -25.95 18.29 37.61
N TYR A 702 -25.05 18.26 36.63
CA TYR A 702 -25.39 17.84 35.26
C TYR A 702 -25.80 16.35 35.21
N ALA A 703 -25.06 15.48 35.90
CA ALA A 703 -25.37 14.06 35.96
C ALA A 703 -26.71 13.78 36.66
N ALA A 704 -27.08 14.55 37.68
CA ALA A 704 -28.37 14.42 38.34
C ALA A 704 -29.56 14.66 37.38
N LEU A 705 -29.44 15.59 36.44
CA LEU A 705 -30.46 15.80 35.40
C LEU A 705 -30.60 14.56 34.50
N LEU A 706 -29.49 13.96 34.07
CA LEU A 706 -29.50 12.74 33.25
C LEU A 706 -30.05 11.53 34.02
N ALA A 707 -29.73 11.42 35.31
CA ALA A 707 -30.25 10.39 36.20
C ALA A 707 -31.78 10.49 36.31
N TYR A 708 -32.29 11.70 36.55
CA TYR A 708 -33.73 11.97 36.59
C TYR A 708 -34.43 11.61 35.27
N LEU A 709 -33.89 12.05 34.13
CA LEU A 709 -34.46 11.78 32.80
C LEU A 709 -34.45 10.30 32.44
N SER A 710 -33.46 9.55 32.95
CA SER A 710 -33.32 8.12 32.69
C SER A 710 -34.02 7.22 33.72
N GLY A 711 -34.64 7.81 34.76
CA GLY A 711 -35.30 7.08 35.84
C GLY A 711 -34.36 6.28 36.74
N ARG A 712 -33.08 6.66 36.83
CA ARG A 712 -32.06 5.97 37.61
C ARG A 712 -31.62 6.78 38.83
N GLN A 713 -31.08 6.11 39.84
CA GLN A 713 -30.35 6.80 40.91
C GLN A 713 -29.00 7.32 40.40
N PRO A 714 -28.57 8.55 40.76
CA PRO A 714 -27.34 9.13 40.22
C PRO A 714 -26.09 8.26 40.44
N THR A 715 -25.92 7.69 41.64
CA THR A 715 -24.77 6.84 41.99
C THR A 715 -24.75 5.51 41.23
N GLU A 716 -25.92 4.90 41.05
CA GLU A 716 -26.08 3.67 40.26
C GLU A 716 -25.78 3.94 38.78
N MET A 717 -26.34 5.03 38.23
CA MET A 717 -26.08 5.45 36.85
C MET A 717 -24.59 5.69 36.58
N VAL A 718 -23.88 6.37 37.48
CA VAL A 718 -22.43 6.62 37.36
C VAL A 718 -21.68 5.28 37.28
N THR A 719 -22.00 4.35 38.18
CA THR A 719 -21.37 3.02 38.21
C THR A 719 -21.67 2.22 36.94
N GLU A 720 -22.93 2.17 36.50
CA GLU A 720 -23.34 1.49 35.26
C GLU A 720 -22.62 2.02 34.02
N LEU A 721 -22.47 3.35 33.92
CA LEU A 721 -21.84 4.00 32.78
C LEU A 721 -20.32 3.75 32.75
N LEU A 722 -19.64 3.76 33.90
CA LEU A 722 -18.24 3.40 34.00
C LEU A 722 -18.02 1.93 33.64
N GLN A 723 -18.86 1.01 34.14
CA GLN A 723 -18.83 -0.40 33.74
C GLN A 723 -19.09 -0.59 32.24
N LYS A 724 -19.99 0.20 31.65
CA LYS A 724 -20.24 0.18 30.20
C LYS A 724 -18.99 0.60 29.42
N ALA A 725 -18.29 1.65 29.85
CA ALA A 725 -17.02 2.07 29.24
C ALA A 725 -15.94 0.98 29.38
N THR A 726 -15.79 0.37 30.56
CA THR A 726 -14.88 -0.76 30.77
C THR A 726 -15.19 -1.93 29.84
N ARG A 727 -16.48 -2.29 29.69
CA ARG A 727 -16.91 -3.37 28.80
C ARG A 727 -16.56 -3.07 27.33
N MET A 728 -16.71 -1.82 26.89
CA MET A 728 -16.32 -1.42 25.54
C MET A 728 -14.80 -1.57 25.34
N LEU A 729 -13.99 -1.19 26.34
CA LEU A 729 -12.55 -1.39 26.33
C LEU A 729 -12.16 -2.89 26.30
N THR A 730 -12.79 -3.73 27.10
CA THR A 730 -12.60 -5.19 27.07
C THR A 730 -12.90 -5.77 25.69
N MET A 731 -13.98 -5.31 25.07
CA MET A 731 -14.33 -5.75 23.71
C MET A 731 -13.27 -5.35 22.69
N GLU A 732 -12.72 -4.14 22.78
CA GLU A 732 -11.68 -3.71 21.84
C GLU A 732 -10.39 -4.51 22.01
N LEU A 733 -9.98 -4.82 23.24
CA LEU A 733 -8.83 -5.70 23.51
C LEU A 733 -9.03 -7.10 22.92
N LEU A 734 -10.23 -7.68 23.09
CA LEU A 734 -10.55 -8.99 22.52
C LEU A 734 -10.56 -8.95 20.98
N LYS A 735 -11.14 -7.90 20.39
CA LYS A 735 -11.12 -7.71 18.94
C LYS A 735 -9.70 -7.62 18.40
N ARG A 736 -8.81 -6.87 19.06
CA ARG A 736 -7.41 -6.76 18.64
C ARG A 736 -6.69 -8.10 18.65
N GLN A 737 -6.96 -8.93 19.66
CA GLN A 737 -6.37 -10.27 19.75
C GLN A 737 -6.83 -11.19 18.60
N LEU A 738 -8.06 -11.02 18.12
CA LEU A 738 -8.64 -11.87 17.07
C LEU A 738 -8.34 -11.38 15.65
N ASP A 739 -7.90 -10.13 15.49
CA ASP A 739 -7.72 -9.45 14.19
C ASP A 739 -6.74 -10.19 13.26
N ASP A 740 -5.75 -10.88 13.85
CA ASP A 740 -4.75 -11.64 13.10
C ASP A 740 -5.32 -12.99 12.57
N GLU A 741 -6.45 -13.45 13.09
CA GLU A 741 -7.04 -14.77 12.81
C GLU A 741 -8.35 -14.70 12.01
N THR A 742 -9.18 -13.67 12.22
CA THR A 742 -10.51 -13.55 11.63
C THR A 742 -10.98 -12.09 11.63
N ASP A 743 -12.12 -11.79 11.00
CA ASP A 743 -12.78 -10.48 11.11
C ASP A 743 -13.44 -10.32 12.50
N PRO A 744 -12.89 -9.46 13.39
CA PRO A 744 -13.38 -9.34 14.74
C PRO A 744 -14.68 -8.52 14.83
N GLU A 745 -15.07 -7.78 13.78
CA GLU A 745 -16.33 -7.03 13.78
C GLU A 745 -17.56 -7.94 13.76
N SER A 746 -17.38 -9.20 13.33
CA SER A 746 -18.42 -10.23 13.41
C SER A 746 -18.89 -10.51 14.85
N LEU A 747 -18.11 -10.16 15.88
CA LEU A 747 -18.53 -10.24 17.28
C LEU A 747 -19.75 -9.35 17.58
N ASN A 748 -19.85 -8.21 16.91
CA ASN A 748 -20.95 -7.26 17.11
C ASN A 748 -22.25 -7.72 16.43
N THR A 749 -22.15 -8.48 15.34
CA THR A 749 -23.31 -8.85 14.51
C THR A 749 -23.85 -10.24 14.82
N CYS A 750 -23.03 -11.17 15.31
CA CYS A 750 -23.42 -12.55 15.60
C CYS A 750 -24.15 -12.70 16.96
N PRO A 751 -25.43 -13.14 16.99
CA PRO A 751 -26.19 -13.31 18.24
C PRO A 751 -25.58 -14.34 19.21
N VAL A 752 -24.95 -15.38 18.69
CA VAL A 752 -24.26 -16.39 19.49
C VAL A 752 -23.03 -15.79 20.17
N CYS A 753 -22.21 -15.04 19.42
CA CYS A 753 -21.05 -14.36 19.99
C CYS A 753 -21.47 -13.39 21.09
N ARG A 754 -22.55 -12.62 20.84
CA ARG A 754 -23.10 -11.67 21.81
C ARG A 754 -23.50 -12.37 23.13
N THR A 755 -24.21 -13.49 23.04
CA THR A 755 -24.58 -14.31 24.21
C THR A 755 -23.35 -14.81 24.99
N LEU A 756 -22.32 -15.29 24.30
CA LEU A 756 -21.09 -15.78 24.95
C LEU A 756 -20.28 -14.65 25.60
N ILE A 757 -20.22 -13.48 24.96
CA ILE A 757 -19.60 -12.28 25.51
C ILE A 757 -20.37 -11.79 26.73
N ASP A 758 -21.71 -11.76 26.69
CA ASP A 758 -22.53 -11.37 27.82
C ASP A 758 -22.31 -12.30 29.02
N ASN A 759 -22.21 -13.61 28.77
CA ASN A 759 -21.85 -14.58 29.80
C ASN A 759 -20.44 -14.33 30.38
N LEU A 760 -19.45 -14.06 29.52
CA LEU A 760 -18.08 -13.73 29.92
C LEU A 760 -18.06 -12.49 30.85
N MET A 761 -18.73 -11.41 30.44
CA MET A 761 -18.76 -10.14 31.16
C MET A 761 -19.53 -10.24 32.48
N ALA A 762 -20.57 -11.07 32.54
CA ALA A 762 -21.35 -11.32 33.76
C ALA A 762 -20.67 -12.29 34.74
N GLY A 763 -19.55 -12.92 34.37
CA GLY A 763 -18.86 -13.92 35.19
C GLY A 763 -19.53 -15.31 35.19
N GLY A 764 -20.40 -15.56 34.20
CA GLY A 764 -21.16 -16.81 34.03
C GLY A 764 -22.67 -16.64 34.16
N SER A 765 -23.38 -17.76 34.00
CA SER A 765 -24.81 -17.92 34.26
C SER A 765 -25.05 -19.21 35.05
N ASP A 766 -26.30 -19.49 35.41
CA ASP A 766 -26.68 -20.72 36.13
C ASP A 766 -26.28 -22.01 35.40
N GLY A 767 -26.24 -21.98 34.07
CA GLY A 767 -25.98 -23.16 33.24
C GLY A 767 -24.53 -23.35 32.80
N TYR A 768 -23.76 -22.27 32.66
CA TYR A 768 -22.38 -22.33 32.17
C TYR A 768 -21.59 -21.04 32.44
N ARG A 769 -20.27 -21.14 32.34
CA ARG A 769 -19.35 -20.01 32.41
C ARG A 769 -18.38 -20.04 31.23
N VAL A 770 -18.27 -18.93 30.52
CA VAL A 770 -17.25 -18.67 29.51
C VAL A 770 -16.03 -18.05 30.21
N ARG A 771 -14.83 -18.50 29.83
CA ARG A 771 -13.55 -17.92 30.26
C ARG A 771 -12.65 -17.76 29.05
N ILE A 772 -11.93 -16.66 29.03
CA ILE A 772 -10.85 -16.38 28.07
C ILE A 772 -9.60 -16.12 28.89
N ASP A 773 -8.47 -16.70 28.49
CA ASP A 773 -7.17 -16.52 29.10
C ASP A 773 -6.18 -16.05 28.03
N LEU A 774 -5.91 -14.74 28.00
CA LEU A 774 -4.91 -14.17 27.10
C LEU A 774 -3.51 -14.54 27.59
N LYS A 775 -2.70 -15.11 26.70
CA LYS A 775 -1.31 -15.49 27.00
C LYS A 775 -0.36 -14.30 27.11
N ARG A 776 -0.79 -13.13 26.65
CA ARG A 776 0.02 -11.91 26.63
C ARG A 776 -0.51 -10.94 27.69
N PRO A 777 0.37 -10.25 28.43
CA PRO A 777 -0.04 -9.13 29.26
C PRO A 777 -0.59 -7.99 28.40
N VAL A 778 -1.39 -7.12 29.01
CA VAL A 778 -1.92 -5.91 28.40
C VAL A 778 -1.27 -4.69 29.06
N ILE A 779 -0.50 -3.94 28.30
CA ILE A 779 0.12 -2.69 28.74
C ILE A 779 -0.84 -1.55 28.45
N GLY A 780 -1.28 -0.85 29.49
CA GLY A 780 -2.13 0.33 29.35
C GLY A 780 -1.36 1.63 29.47
N ILE A 781 -1.54 2.51 28.50
CA ILE A 781 -1.00 3.88 28.48
C ILE A 781 -2.11 4.91 28.14
N GLY A 782 -1.79 6.18 28.29
CA GLY A 782 -2.74 7.28 28.24
C GLY A 782 -3.31 7.62 29.62
N ALA A 783 -3.80 8.85 29.80
CA ALA A 783 -4.15 9.33 31.15
C ALA A 783 -5.37 8.61 31.77
N PRO A 784 -6.49 8.36 31.06
CA PRO A 784 -7.63 7.65 31.61
C PRO A 784 -7.41 6.15 31.87
N ILE A 785 -6.46 5.49 31.19
CA ILE A 785 -6.38 4.02 31.16
C ILE A 785 -6.28 3.37 32.54
N ARG A 786 -5.61 4.04 33.49
CA ARG A 786 -5.38 3.53 34.86
C ARG A 786 -6.68 3.28 35.63
N TYR A 787 -7.77 3.93 35.24
CA TYR A 787 -9.08 3.78 35.86
C TYR A 787 -9.88 2.61 35.28
N PHE A 788 -9.52 2.12 34.09
CA PHE A 788 -10.30 1.12 33.36
C PHE A 788 -9.57 -0.21 33.18
N LEU A 789 -8.24 -0.20 33.02
CA LEU A 789 -7.49 -1.37 32.53
C LEU A 789 -7.66 -2.60 33.41
N SER A 790 -7.48 -2.46 34.73
CA SER A 790 -7.52 -3.59 35.66
C SER A 790 -8.85 -4.33 35.62
N GLU A 791 -9.98 -3.61 35.51
CA GLU A 791 -11.29 -4.23 35.34
C GLU A 791 -11.51 -4.73 33.92
N ALA A 792 -10.97 -4.04 32.91
CA ALA A 792 -11.16 -4.39 31.51
C ALA A 792 -10.47 -5.71 31.13
N VAL A 793 -9.32 -6.04 31.74
CA VAL A 793 -8.56 -7.26 31.43
C VAL A 793 -9.01 -8.49 32.23
N LYS A 794 -9.71 -8.30 33.36
CA LYS A 794 -10.17 -9.40 34.23
C LYS A 794 -11.00 -10.46 33.48
N PRO A 795 -12.00 -10.10 32.65
CA PRO A 795 -12.74 -11.10 31.88
C PRO A 795 -11.89 -11.84 30.84
N LEU A 796 -10.74 -11.29 30.47
CA LEU A 796 -9.82 -11.83 29.46
C LEU A 796 -8.68 -12.66 30.08
N GLY A 797 -8.66 -12.83 31.41
CA GLY A 797 -7.62 -13.60 32.10
C GLY A 797 -6.19 -13.05 31.87
N ALA A 798 -6.07 -11.77 31.53
CA ALA A 798 -4.79 -11.14 31.18
C ALA A 798 -4.22 -10.33 32.34
N GLU A 799 -2.89 -10.24 32.40
CA GLU A 799 -2.19 -9.37 33.34
C GLU A 799 -2.28 -7.90 32.87
N ALA A 800 -2.71 -6.99 33.75
CA ALA A 800 -2.67 -5.56 33.51
C ALA A 800 -1.30 -4.98 33.91
N VAL A 801 -0.62 -4.33 32.96
CA VAL A 801 0.65 -3.63 33.19
C VAL A 801 0.42 -2.14 33.00
N LEU A 802 0.65 -1.36 34.07
CA LEU A 802 0.53 0.10 34.07
C LEU A 802 1.88 0.72 34.43
N PRO A 803 2.68 1.22 33.46
CA PRO A 803 3.94 1.87 33.77
C PRO A 803 3.73 3.20 34.52
N GLU A 804 4.73 3.65 35.27
CA GLU A 804 4.66 4.86 36.11
C GLU A 804 4.29 6.12 35.30
N ASP A 805 4.93 6.29 34.15
CA ASP A 805 4.72 7.41 33.22
C ASP A 805 3.71 7.11 32.09
N ALA A 806 2.76 6.20 32.34
CA ALA A 806 1.71 5.84 31.38
C ALA A 806 0.96 7.06 30.80
N ASP A 807 0.78 8.14 31.57
CA ASP A 807 0.02 9.33 31.20
C ASP A 807 0.69 10.24 30.16
N VAL A 808 2.00 10.05 29.94
CA VAL A 808 2.83 10.77 28.94
C VAL A 808 3.67 9.81 28.10
N ALA A 809 3.32 8.52 28.08
CA ALA A 809 4.06 7.48 27.37
C ALA A 809 4.27 7.80 25.89
N ASN A 810 3.34 8.50 25.24
CA ASN A 810 3.44 8.89 23.83
C ASN A 810 4.59 9.87 23.61
N ALA A 811 4.75 10.87 24.49
CA ALA A 811 5.86 11.81 24.43
C ALA A 811 7.21 11.11 24.71
N ILE A 812 7.24 10.16 25.65
CA ILE A 812 8.44 9.33 25.93
C ILE A 812 8.76 8.46 24.72
N GLY A 813 7.76 7.84 24.12
CA GLY A 813 7.89 7.05 22.89
C GLY A 813 8.41 7.89 21.73
N ALA A 814 7.96 9.13 21.59
CA ALA A 814 8.45 10.03 20.55
C ALA A 814 9.96 10.27 20.66
N ILE A 815 10.49 10.54 21.85
CA ILE A 815 11.92 10.80 22.06
C ILE A 815 12.79 9.53 22.09
N THR A 816 12.20 8.37 22.35
CA THR A 816 12.90 7.06 22.40
C THR A 816 12.79 6.26 21.10
N SER A 817 11.99 6.73 20.14
CA SER A 817 11.91 6.17 18.79
C SER A 817 13.25 6.24 18.04
N ARG A 818 13.42 5.33 17.08
CA ARG A 818 14.65 5.23 16.27
C ARG A 818 14.45 5.83 14.89
N VAL A 819 15.49 6.39 14.30
CA VAL A 819 15.52 6.69 12.87
C VAL A 819 15.62 5.36 12.12
N MET A 820 14.79 5.19 11.09
CA MET A 820 14.89 4.05 10.17
C MET A 820 14.72 4.53 8.75
N VAL A 821 15.70 4.21 7.91
CA VAL A 821 15.67 4.47 6.48
C VAL A 821 15.66 3.14 5.77
N LYS A 822 14.70 2.94 4.86
CA LYS A 822 14.61 1.78 3.98
C LYS A 822 14.51 2.27 2.54
N LYS A 823 15.25 1.65 1.62
CA LYS A 823 15.16 1.94 0.20
C LYS A 823 15.48 0.68 -0.60
N GLN A 824 14.99 0.58 -1.83
CA GLN A 824 15.28 -0.57 -2.68
C GLN A 824 15.67 -0.13 -4.10
N LEU A 825 16.50 -0.93 -4.75
CA LEU A 825 16.78 -0.86 -6.18
C LEU A 825 16.54 -2.23 -6.82
N ARG A 826 16.26 -2.23 -8.12
CA ARG A 826 16.14 -3.46 -8.91
C ARG A 826 17.14 -3.49 -10.05
N ILE A 827 17.71 -4.66 -10.29
CA ILE A 827 18.54 -4.93 -11.47
C ILE A 827 17.78 -5.93 -12.32
N ILE A 828 17.45 -5.55 -13.56
CA ILE A 828 16.74 -6.42 -14.50
C ILE A 828 17.56 -6.66 -15.76
N PRO A 829 17.44 -7.82 -16.42
CA PRO A 829 18.03 -8.05 -17.73
C PRO A 829 17.44 -7.08 -18.77
N GLY A 830 18.28 -6.52 -19.62
CA GLY A 830 17.88 -5.62 -20.70
C GLY A 830 18.70 -5.83 -21.98
N GLU A 831 18.32 -5.13 -23.04
CA GLU A 831 19.00 -5.23 -24.33
C GLU A 831 20.48 -4.81 -24.19
N GLY A 832 21.40 -5.76 -24.40
CA GLY A 832 22.85 -5.54 -24.31
C GLY A 832 23.44 -5.46 -22.89
N GLY A 833 22.70 -5.85 -21.84
CA GLY A 833 23.20 -5.86 -20.46
C GLY A 833 22.11 -5.93 -19.39
N PHE A 834 22.26 -5.11 -18.35
CA PHE A 834 21.41 -5.01 -17.18
C PHE A 834 20.98 -3.56 -16.97
N ILE A 835 19.76 -3.36 -16.47
CA ILE A 835 19.18 -2.05 -16.19
C ILE A 835 18.99 -1.93 -14.68
N ILE A 836 19.46 -0.84 -14.09
CA ILE A 836 19.21 -0.47 -12.70
C ILE A 836 17.97 0.44 -12.66
N GLU A 837 16.87 -0.07 -12.11
CA GLU A 837 15.63 0.67 -11.87
C GLU A 837 15.61 1.31 -10.48
N GLY A 838 14.86 2.41 -10.34
CA GLY A 838 14.71 3.16 -9.08
C GLY A 838 15.64 4.37 -8.94
N ILE A 839 16.35 4.72 -10.02
CA ILE A 839 17.20 5.91 -10.15
C ILE A 839 16.82 6.71 -11.39
N ARG A 840 17.12 8.01 -11.41
CA ARG A 840 16.74 8.92 -12.49
C ARG A 840 17.27 8.40 -13.84
N GLY A 841 16.36 8.15 -14.79
CA GLY A 841 16.68 7.80 -16.17
C GLY A 841 17.06 6.34 -16.44
N ASN A 842 17.04 5.45 -15.42
CA ASN A 842 17.42 4.03 -15.50
C ASN A 842 18.81 3.78 -16.11
N LEU A 843 19.79 3.39 -15.29
CA LEU A 843 21.17 3.20 -15.76
C LEU A 843 21.35 1.83 -16.45
N ARG A 844 21.98 1.81 -17.62
CA ARG A 844 22.28 0.59 -18.38
C ARG A 844 23.75 0.20 -18.24
N ILE A 845 24.00 -1.02 -17.82
CA ILE A 845 25.35 -1.55 -17.57
C ILE A 845 25.51 -2.89 -18.28
N LYS A 846 26.64 -3.13 -18.95
CA LYS A 846 26.83 -4.34 -19.77
C LYS A 846 27.01 -5.62 -18.96
N LYS A 847 27.71 -5.55 -17.82
CA LYS A 847 28.02 -6.70 -16.97
C LYS A 847 27.19 -6.67 -15.70
N PHE A 848 26.81 -7.85 -15.21
CA PHE A 848 26.01 -7.96 -13.99
C PHE A 848 26.77 -7.49 -12.76
N ASP A 849 28.02 -7.91 -12.60
CA ASP A 849 28.83 -7.59 -11.42
C ASP A 849 29.01 -6.07 -11.27
N ASP A 850 29.28 -5.38 -12.39
CA ASP A 850 29.36 -3.91 -12.43
C ASP A 850 28.00 -3.27 -12.04
N ALA A 851 26.87 -3.83 -12.53
CA ALA A 851 25.53 -3.32 -12.22
C ALA A 851 25.18 -3.49 -10.75
N ASP A 852 25.56 -4.63 -10.17
CA ASP A 852 25.37 -4.99 -8.76
C ASP A 852 26.24 -4.13 -7.83
N GLU A 853 27.50 -3.90 -8.18
CA GLU A 853 28.38 -2.99 -7.45
C GLU A 853 27.86 -1.55 -7.44
N ILE A 854 27.49 -1.02 -8.61
CA ILE A 854 26.94 0.34 -8.74
C ILE A 854 25.63 0.46 -7.97
N ALA A 855 24.71 -0.51 -8.09
CA ALA A 855 23.44 -0.48 -7.39
C ALA A 855 23.62 -0.51 -5.86
N ARG A 856 24.52 -1.35 -5.33
CA ARG A 856 24.81 -1.38 -3.89
C ARG A 856 25.44 -0.08 -3.39
N ALA A 857 26.41 0.46 -4.12
CA ALA A 857 27.08 1.71 -3.77
C ALA A 857 26.10 2.89 -3.74
N GLU A 858 25.28 3.00 -4.79
CA GLU A 858 24.31 4.08 -4.93
C GLU A 858 23.18 3.97 -3.89
N LEU A 859 22.68 2.76 -3.63
CA LEU A 859 21.69 2.52 -2.59
C LEU A 859 22.23 2.87 -1.19
N THR A 860 23.47 2.46 -0.90
CA THR A 860 24.15 2.78 0.38
C THR A 860 24.32 4.29 0.55
N ARG A 861 24.78 4.98 -0.50
CA ARG A 861 24.93 6.45 -0.52
C ARG A 861 23.59 7.13 -0.24
N MET A 862 22.54 6.75 -0.97
CA MET A 862 21.20 7.29 -0.78
C MET A 862 20.66 7.07 0.63
N ILE A 863 20.85 5.88 1.21
CA ILE A 863 20.39 5.56 2.57
C ILE A 863 21.14 6.39 3.61
N ARG A 864 22.47 6.51 3.49
CA ARG A 864 23.28 7.32 4.41
C ARG A 864 22.92 8.81 4.33
N GLU A 865 22.72 9.34 3.13
CA GLU A 865 22.27 10.73 2.96
C GLU A 865 20.89 10.99 3.57
N LEU A 866 19.95 10.06 3.37
CA LEU A 866 18.63 10.14 3.99
C LEU A 866 18.69 10.00 5.51
N ALA A 867 19.54 9.10 6.03
CA ALA A 867 19.72 8.88 7.46
C ALA A 867 20.33 10.10 8.16
N MET A 868 21.38 10.70 7.57
CA MET A 868 21.96 11.95 8.05
C MET A 868 20.94 13.09 8.02
N LYS A 869 20.15 13.23 6.95
CA LYS A 869 19.05 14.22 6.87
C LYS A 869 17.94 13.95 7.90
N ALA A 870 17.74 12.68 8.27
CA ALA A 870 16.79 12.27 9.30
C ALA A 870 17.36 12.40 10.73
N GLY A 871 18.63 12.82 10.88
CA GLY A 871 19.25 13.16 12.17
C GLY A 871 19.98 12.02 12.87
N THR A 872 20.40 10.96 12.16
CA THR A 872 21.24 9.89 12.76
C THR A 872 22.65 9.85 12.15
N SER A 873 23.64 9.65 13.02
CA SER A 873 25.06 9.46 12.72
C SER A 873 25.35 8.01 12.35
N CYS A 874 24.41 7.11 12.63
CA CYS A 874 24.51 5.71 12.24
C CYS A 874 24.75 5.62 10.73
N ASN A 875 25.86 5.00 10.36
CA ASN A 875 26.32 4.85 8.99
C ASN A 875 26.34 3.39 8.53
N THR A 876 25.90 2.47 9.39
CA THR A 876 25.82 1.04 9.09
C THR A 876 24.57 0.76 8.29
N VAL A 877 24.75 0.26 7.06
CA VAL A 877 23.66 -0.09 6.15
C VAL A 877 23.62 -1.61 6.01
N THR A 878 22.45 -2.20 6.26
CA THR A 878 22.17 -3.60 6.01
C THR A 878 21.48 -3.75 4.67
N LEU A 879 22.10 -4.47 3.74
CA LEU A 879 21.55 -4.82 2.44
C LEU A 879 21.04 -6.26 2.44
N GLU A 880 19.76 -6.44 2.14
CA GLU A 880 19.13 -7.73 1.84
C GLU A 880 19.07 -7.87 0.31
N ILE A 881 19.80 -8.86 -0.21
CA ILE A 881 19.89 -9.12 -1.65
C ILE A 881 19.09 -10.37 -1.98
N LYS A 882 18.11 -10.22 -2.87
CA LYS A 882 17.23 -11.30 -3.31
C LYS A 882 17.23 -11.43 -4.81
N ASP A 883 17.77 -12.53 -5.30
CA ASP A 883 17.67 -12.90 -6.71
C ASP A 883 16.29 -13.50 -7.00
N GLN A 884 15.62 -12.92 -8.00
CA GLN A 884 14.41 -13.47 -8.56
C GLN A 884 14.80 -14.46 -9.65
N ILE A 885 14.90 -15.72 -9.23
CA ILE A 885 15.25 -16.83 -10.11
C ILE A 885 14.09 -17.83 -10.16
N PRO A 886 12.92 -17.47 -10.72
CA PRO A 886 11.84 -18.42 -10.88
C PRO A 886 12.30 -19.61 -11.73
N LYS A 887 11.82 -20.79 -11.36
CA LYS A 887 11.98 -21.97 -12.18
C LYS A 887 10.98 -21.88 -13.33
N THR A 888 11.44 -22.14 -14.54
CA THR A 888 10.55 -22.34 -15.68
C THR A 888 9.67 -23.57 -15.43
N ALA A 889 8.65 -23.78 -16.26
CA ALA A 889 7.86 -25.01 -16.23
C ALA A 889 8.71 -26.30 -16.42
N SER A 890 9.98 -26.20 -16.85
CA SER A 890 10.95 -27.29 -16.92
C SER A 890 11.89 -27.42 -15.73
N GLY A 891 11.74 -26.61 -14.68
CA GLY A 891 12.55 -26.66 -13.47
C GLY A 891 13.86 -25.86 -13.54
N ASP A 892 14.16 -25.25 -14.70
CA ASP A 892 15.39 -24.49 -14.92
C ASP A 892 15.31 -23.11 -14.28
N PRO A 893 16.31 -22.68 -13.48
CA PRO A 893 16.37 -21.35 -12.92
C PRO A 893 16.56 -20.29 -14.02
N VAL A 894 15.66 -19.30 -14.10
CA VAL A 894 15.82 -18.12 -14.98
C VAL A 894 15.97 -16.89 -14.12
N PHE A 895 17.10 -16.19 -14.25
CA PHE A 895 17.29 -14.90 -13.60
C PHE A 895 16.39 -13.85 -14.25
N VAL A 896 15.35 -13.43 -13.53
CA VAL A 896 14.41 -12.37 -13.94
C VAL A 896 14.85 -11.01 -13.41
N GLY A 897 15.62 -10.99 -12.33
CA GLY A 897 16.20 -9.78 -11.79
C GLY A 897 16.73 -9.98 -10.37
N ARG A 898 17.35 -8.94 -9.82
CA ARG A 898 17.80 -8.86 -8.43
C ARG A 898 17.11 -7.69 -7.77
N ILE A 899 16.54 -7.92 -6.58
CA ILE A 899 16.07 -6.87 -5.69
C ILE A 899 17.14 -6.67 -4.62
N ILE A 900 17.59 -5.43 -4.46
CA ILE A 900 18.49 -5.04 -3.38
C ILE A 900 17.69 -4.11 -2.47
N LYS A 901 17.37 -4.55 -1.26
CA LYS A 901 16.77 -3.72 -0.24
C LYS A 901 17.85 -3.29 0.73
N GLY A 902 17.95 -2.00 1.00
CA GLY A 902 18.84 -1.46 2.01
C GLY A 902 18.05 -0.89 3.17
N SER A 903 18.59 -1.06 4.37
CA SER A 903 18.03 -0.53 5.59
C SER A 903 19.13 0.01 6.51
N LEU A 904 18.80 1.06 7.24
CA LEU A 904 19.64 1.65 8.30
C LEU A 904 18.73 1.97 9.46
N SER A 905 19.14 1.60 10.68
CA SER A 905 18.46 2.02 11.91
C SER A 905 19.47 2.59 12.89
N GLY A 906 19.16 3.75 13.46
CA GLY A 906 20.03 4.47 14.36
C GLY A 906 19.26 5.34 15.34
N ARG A 907 19.94 5.80 16.40
CA ARG A 907 19.39 6.82 17.30
C ARG A 907 19.44 8.19 16.60
N PRO A 908 18.48 9.09 16.86
CA PRO A 908 18.58 10.48 16.41
C PRO A 908 19.67 11.20 17.23
N ASP A 909 20.93 11.09 16.82
CA ASP A 909 22.11 11.56 17.58
C ASP A 909 22.90 12.67 16.88
N VAL A 910 22.39 13.21 15.75
CA VAL A 910 23.04 14.30 15.01
C VAL A 910 22.27 15.60 15.17
N VAL A 911 22.97 16.64 15.64
CA VAL A 911 22.47 18.02 15.61
C VAL A 911 22.40 18.50 14.16
N LEU A 912 21.20 18.57 13.59
CA LEU A 912 20.98 19.15 12.27
C LEU A 912 21.31 20.66 12.32
N LYS A 913 22.44 21.07 11.74
CA LYS A 913 22.77 22.50 11.61
C LYS A 913 21.67 23.21 10.83
N LYS A 914 21.10 24.29 11.38
CA LYS A 914 20.20 25.17 10.62
C LYS A 914 20.93 25.65 9.36
N PRO A 915 20.33 25.57 8.16
CA PRO A 915 20.91 26.21 6.99
C PRO A 915 21.05 27.71 7.27
N ALA A 916 22.23 28.25 6.93
CA ALA A 916 22.60 29.64 7.14
C ALA A 916 21.77 30.61 6.28
#